data_AF-H0HJA5-F1
#
_entry.id   AF-H0HJA5-F1
#
_cell.length_a   1.000
_cell.length_b   1.000
_cell.length_c   1.000
_cell.angle_alpha   90.00
_cell.angle_beta   90.00
_cell.angle_gamma   90.00
#
_symmetry.space_group_name_H-M   'P 1'
#
loop_
_entity.id
_entity.type
_entity.pdbx_description
1 polymer ?
#
loop_
_entity_poly.entity_id
_entity_poly.type
_entity_poly.pdbx_seq_one_letter_code
_entity_poly.pdbx_strand_id
1 'polypeptide(L)'
;MSEVKEQPAEVDLEQLEQLVAEADPGGRHAAGVAGQVLLWVAVAWSLFQLWYASPLAFVFGFGILNDTEARAIHLGFALFLTFTAYPAFRSSPRDRVPLLDWVLAFVGAFAGAYLFLFYVQLSGRPGQPTTLDLVTGTVGILLLLEATRRALGLPMVIVASVFIFYTFAGQYMPDVIQHRGASLVKFLNHQWLTTEGVFGIALGVSTSFVFLFVLFGTLLEKAGAGNWMMQISIALLGHLRGGPAKVAVVSSALNGVVSGSSVSNVVSGGIFTIPLMKRTGLSGVKAGAIEATASINGQIMPPVMGAAAFLMVEYVGIPYAEIVKHAILPAVFSYLALLYMVHLEAVKLDMQPIPQRPTPRRERWLRMGLGLSGSILAVCILYYGIIAIQAAFGSAAPTLLAVAGIVLYVATIWYSSRYPDLELDDPNAPILELPRAWDVTRTGLDFLIPIAVLLWCLMVEQLSPGLSAFWATVTILGIVATRRPLMAIFRKEHFSSSVRAAAWDLTDGLALGARNMIGIGVATATAGIVVGTITLTGLGLMMTELVEFISGGNVILMLILVAAISLVLGMGIPTTANYILVATLMAPVVVDLGAQAGLAIPLIAVHLFVFYFGIMADITPPVGLAAFAAAAISKEDPIATGFQGAFYSLRTAILPFVFIFNPSILLIGVDTWAQTIWVAAVSLAAILIFSAATMNFFVTKSRLWESAVLLLVCFTLFRPDWWLNQFTAPYEERPASEFLSAVEQAPEDARINFVVEGIDLMGEDVRKTVNVPLGEPAEPLERLRAIGLTIAPAGDTLMITNVAFGSYAKRIGLDVGYDVTAVLRKAEQPSTLIPVGAALAVTALIAGLQLARKRAAARESQAA
;
A
#
# COMPACT_ATOMS: atom_id res chain seq x y z
N MET A 1 -16.48 5.66 -50.09
CA MET A 1 -15.19 5.57 -49.39
C MET A 1 -14.71 6.97 -49.10
N SER A 2 -15.06 7.51 -47.93
CA SER A 2 -14.55 8.80 -47.44
C SER A 2 -13.78 8.50 -46.17
N GLU A 3 -12.46 8.70 -46.22
CA GLU A 3 -11.58 8.65 -45.06
C GLU A 3 -12.06 9.63 -44.00
N VAL A 4 -12.60 9.10 -42.89
CA VAL A 4 -12.77 9.87 -41.67
C VAL A 4 -11.39 9.94 -41.03
N LYS A 5 -10.72 11.07 -41.19
CA LYS A 5 -9.59 11.46 -40.35
C LYS A 5 -10.11 11.53 -38.91
N GLU A 6 -9.80 10.53 -38.09
CA GLU A 6 -9.84 10.69 -36.64
C GLU A 6 -8.88 11.83 -36.28
N GLN A 7 -9.43 12.97 -35.88
CA GLN A 7 -8.66 14.00 -35.18
C GLN A 7 -8.27 13.40 -33.83
N PRO A 8 -6.98 13.42 -33.43
CA PRO A 8 -6.62 13.07 -32.06
C PRO A 8 -7.36 14.03 -31.14
N ALA A 9 -8.05 13.48 -30.13
CA ALA A 9 -8.72 14.29 -29.12
C ALA A 9 -7.72 15.32 -28.57
N GLU A 10 -8.01 16.61 -28.76
CA GLU A 10 -7.26 17.68 -28.12
C GLU A 10 -7.37 17.44 -26.61
N VAL A 11 -6.28 16.98 -26.01
CA VAL A 11 -6.15 16.86 -24.56
C VAL A 11 -6.41 18.24 -23.99
N ASP A 12 -7.43 18.34 -23.17
CA ASP A 12 -7.79 19.57 -22.49
C ASP A 12 -6.59 20.03 -21.64
N LEU A 13 -5.97 21.14 -22.05
CA LEU A 13 -4.87 21.76 -21.30
C LEU A 13 -5.26 22.02 -19.85
N GLU A 14 -6.55 22.20 -19.57
CA GLU A 14 -7.10 22.36 -18.23
C GLU A 14 -6.99 21.08 -17.38
N GLN A 15 -7.12 19.89 -17.99
CA GLN A 15 -6.89 18.60 -17.31
C GLN A 15 -5.40 18.34 -17.08
N LEU A 16 -4.54 18.70 -18.04
CA LEU A 16 -3.08 18.61 -17.89
C LEU A 16 -2.58 19.52 -16.77
N GLU A 17 -3.07 20.77 -16.70
CA GLU A 17 -2.74 21.70 -15.63
C GLU A 17 -3.29 21.25 -14.26
N GLN A 18 -4.44 20.57 -14.23
CA GLN A 18 -4.98 19.98 -13.02
C GLN A 18 -4.15 18.78 -12.54
N LEU A 19 -3.69 17.92 -13.44
CA LEU A 19 -2.85 16.77 -13.09
C LEU A 19 -1.44 17.19 -12.66
N VAL A 20 -0.87 18.23 -13.28
CA VAL A 20 0.36 18.86 -12.80
C VAL A 20 0.15 19.52 -11.44
N ALA A 21 -1.03 20.08 -11.14
CA ALA A 21 -1.37 20.63 -9.83
C ALA A 21 -1.71 19.57 -8.77
N GLU A 22 -2.20 18.39 -9.15
CA GLU A 22 -2.40 17.23 -8.26
C GLU A 22 -1.06 16.53 -7.95
N ALA A 23 -0.08 16.63 -8.85
CA ALA A 23 1.28 16.16 -8.67
C ALA A 23 2.22 17.19 -8.02
N ASP A 24 1.96 18.49 -8.15
CA ASP A 24 2.67 19.57 -7.46
C ASP A 24 2.03 19.78 -6.08
N PRO A 25 2.73 19.47 -4.98
CA PRO A 25 2.15 19.54 -3.65
C PRO A 25 1.85 21.00 -3.23
N GLY A 26 0.67 21.50 -3.58
CA GLY A 26 0.18 22.85 -3.29
C GLY A 26 -0.19 23.65 -4.54
N GLY A 27 0.57 23.57 -5.64
CA GLY A 27 0.25 24.34 -6.85
C GLY A 27 0.42 25.86 -6.76
N ARG A 28 0.89 26.41 -5.62
CA ARG A 28 1.23 27.84 -5.44
C ARG A 28 2.74 28.04 -5.31
N HIS A 29 3.28 28.96 -6.10
CA HIS A 29 4.68 29.36 -6.10
C HIS A 29 4.80 30.83 -5.70
N ALA A 30 4.52 31.12 -4.43
CA ALA A 30 4.61 32.48 -3.93
C ALA A 30 6.07 32.94 -3.87
N ALA A 31 6.36 34.16 -4.37
CA ALA A 31 7.68 34.78 -4.26
C ALA A 31 7.76 35.72 -3.03
N GLY A 32 8.99 36.13 -2.67
CA GLY A 32 9.23 37.07 -1.58
C GLY A 32 8.92 36.51 -0.19
N VAL A 33 8.36 37.34 0.70
CA VAL A 33 8.10 36.97 2.10
C VAL A 33 7.13 35.81 2.21
N ALA A 34 6.07 35.79 1.39
CA ALA A 34 5.10 34.69 1.40
C ALA A 34 5.77 33.36 1.07
N GLY A 35 6.60 33.32 0.02
CA GLY A 35 7.38 32.12 -0.32
C GLY A 35 8.30 31.64 0.80
N GLN A 36 8.95 32.57 1.51
CA GLN A 36 9.78 32.23 2.66
C GLN A 36 8.97 31.67 3.83
N VAL A 37 7.78 32.21 4.10
CA VAL A 37 6.90 31.66 5.16
C VAL A 37 6.45 30.25 4.82
N LEU A 38 6.01 29.99 3.57
CA LEU A 38 5.64 28.64 3.13
C LEU A 38 6.80 27.66 3.29
N LEU A 39 8.00 28.05 2.85
CA LEU A 39 9.21 27.23 2.98
C LEU A 39 9.53 26.90 4.43
N TRP A 40 9.62 27.93 5.30
CA TRP A 40 10.08 27.73 6.67
C TRP A 40 9.03 27.08 7.57
N VAL A 41 7.73 27.27 7.31
CA VAL A 41 6.67 26.54 8.04
C VAL A 41 6.67 25.07 7.63
N ALA A 42 6.87 24.75 6.35
CA ALA A 42 7.03 23.37 5.88
C ALA A 42 8.26 22.70 6.53
N VAL A 43 9.41 23.39 6.53
CA VAL A 43 10.62 22.91 7.23
C VAL A 43 10.36 22.73 8.73
N ALA A 44 9.67 23.69 9.39
CA ALA A 44 9.34 23.59 10.80
C ALA A 44 8.46 22.37 11.11
N TRP A 45 7.49 22.04 10.24
CA TRP A 45 6.67 20.85 10.39
C TRP A 45 7.50 19.57 10.27
N SER A 46 8.41 19.49 9.28
CA SER A 46 9.33 18.35 9.14
C SER A 46 10.26 18.19 10.33
N LEU A 47 10.80 19.29 10.86
CA LEU A 47 11.64 19.27 12.05
C LEU A 47 10.86 18.89 13.31
N PHE A 48 9.62 19.37 13.46
CA PHE A 48 8.72 18.97 14.54
C PHE A 48 8.49 17.45 14.52
N GLN A 49 8.22 16.87 13.35
CA GLN A 49 7.97 15.44 13.22
C GLN A 49 9.22 14.60 13.49
N LEU A 50 10.38 15.07 13.02
CA LEU A 50 11.66 14.46 13.39
C LEU A 50 11.92 14.55 14.89
N TRP A 51 11.57 15.65 15.55
CA TRP A 51 11.71 15.82 16.99
C TRP A 51 10.78 14.89 17.78
N TYR A 52 9.50 14.83 17.41
CA TYR A 52 8.51 13.98 18.07
C TYR A 52 8.87 12.49 17.97
N ALA A 53 9.38 12.04 16.82
CA ALA A 53 9.83 10.67 16.64
C ALA A 53 11.22 10.35 17.24
N SER A 54 11.95 11.39 17.64
CA SER A 54 13.33 11.27 18.08
C SER A 54 13.42 10.84 19.54
N PRO A 55 14.34 9.91 19.88
CA PRO A 55 14.69 9.63 21.27
C PRO A 55 15.26 10.85 22.02
N LEU A 56 15.71 11.89 21.30
CA LEU A 56 16.36 13.07 21.89
C LEU A 56 15.45 13.87 22.82
N ALA A 57 14.13 13.90 22.58
CA ALA A 57 13.19 14.59 23.46
C ALA A 57 13.25 14.01 24.89
N PHE A 58 13.39 12.69 25.02
CA PHE A 58 13.56 12.00 26.29
C PHE A 58 14.98 12.16 26.86
N VAL A 59 16.01 12.13 26.01
CA VAL A 59 17.41 12.32 26.45
C VAL A 59 17.64 13.72 27.03
N PHE A 60 17.09 14.76 26.39
CA PHE A 60 17.22 16.14 26.85
C PHE A 60 16.15 16.54 27.87
N GLY A 61 15.11 15.72 28.08
CA GLY A 61 14.02 16.00 29.01
C GLY A 61 13.19 17.23 28.63
N PHE A 62 13.16 17.60 27.35
CA PHE A 62 12.51 18.82 26.85
C PHE A 62 11.58 18.51 25.67
N GLY A 63 10.42 19.16 25.64
CA GLY A 63 9.47 19.02 24.52
C GLY A 63 8.93 17.60 24.35
N ILE A 64 8.69 16.89 25.46
CA ILE A 64 8.02 15.59 25.46
C ILE A 64 6.52 15.84 25.31
N LEU A 65 5.94 15.34 24.22
CA LEU A 65 4.54 15.51 23.87
C LEU A 65 3.83 14.16 23.87
N ASN A 66 2.59 14.14 24.33
CA ASN A 66 1.74 12.97 24.18
C ASN A 66 1.13 12.89 22.76
N ASP A 67 0.55 11.73 22.41
CA ASP A 67 0.02 11.50 21.07
C ASP A 67 -1.13 12.45 20.69
N THR A 68 -1.95 12.86 21.66
CA THR A 68 -3.07 13.78 21.40
C THR A 68 -2.55 15.18 21.09
N GLU A 69 -1.56 15.65 21.84
CA GLU A 69 -0.88 16.93 21.61
C GLU A 69 -0.17 16.93 20.25
N ALA A 70 0.54 15.86 19.93
CA ALA A 70 1.25 15.74 18.65
C ALA A 70 0.29 15.76 17.46
N ARG A 71 -0.84 15.02 17.53
CA ARG A 71 -1.90 15.03 16.50
C ARG A 71 -2.48 16.42 16.28
N ALA A 72 -2.72 17.17 17.37
CA ALA A 72 -3.25 18.52 17.31
C ALA A 72 -2.29 19.50 16.60
N ILE A 73 -1.00 19.45 16.95
CA ILE A 73 0.03 20.26 16.30
C ILE A 73 0.18 19.87 14.82
N HIS A 74 0.17 18.57 14.51
CA HIS A 74 0.26 18.05 13.16
C HIS A 74 -0.90 18.56 12.27
N LEU A 75 -2.14 18.50 12.75
CA LEU A 75 -3.30 19.03 12.01
C LEU A 75 -3.23 20.56 11.88
N GLY A 76 -2.74 21.26 12.88
CA GLY A 76 -2.53 22.71 12.84
C GLY A 76 -1.60 23.12 11.68
N PHE A 77 -0.46 22.43 11.52
CA PHE A 77 0.44 22.62 10.39
C PHE A 77 -0.23 22.27 9.05
N ALA A 78 -0.92 21.14 8.98
CA ALA A 78 -1.60 20.69 7.77
C ALA A 78 -2.64 21.71 7.29
N LEU A 79 -3.49 22.23 8.18
CA LEU A 79 -4.51 23.24 7.84
C LEU A 79 -3.86 24.55 7.40
N PHE A 80 -2.87 25.05 8.15
CA PHE A 80 -2.14 26.27 7.78
C PHE A 80 -1.53 26.17 6.37
N LEU A 81 -0.78 25.09 6.13
CA LEU A 81 -0.12 24.87 4.86
C LEU A 81 -1.11 24.60 3.75
N THR A 82 -2.27 23.99 4.01
CA THR A 82 -3.31 23.82 3.00
C THR A 82 -3.79 25.16 2.46
N PHE A 83 -4.18 26.10 3.33
CA PHE A 83 -4.71 27.39 2.90
C PHE A 83 -3.64 28.28 2.24
N THR A 84 -2.39 28.17 2.71
CA THR A 84 -1.28 28.96 2.16
C THR A 84 -0.66 28.34 0.92
N ALA A 85 -0.66 27.02 0.74
CA ALA A 85 -0.07 26.34 -0.41
C ALA A 85 -1.09 26.07 -1.51
N TYR A 86 -2.35 25.75 -1.21
CA TYR A 86 -3.38 25.40 -2.20
C TYR A 86 -4.29 26.58 -2.55
N PRO A 87 -4.35 27.01 -3.83
CA PRO A 87 -5.30 28.02 -4.28
C PRO A 87 -6.76 27.62 -4.07
N ALA A 88 -7.60 28.61 -3.72
CA ALA A 88 -9.02 28.36 -3.45
C ALA A 88 -9.80 27.87 -4.68
N PHE A 89 -9.51 28.47 -5.84
CA PHE A 89 -10.12 28.16 -7.14
C PHE A 89 -9.07 28.16 -8.23
N ARG A 90 -9.38 27.57 -9.40
CA ARG A 90 -8.49 27.54 -10.56
C ARG A 90 -8.00 28.93 -11.00
N SER A 91 -8.88 29.93 -10.90
CA SER A 91 -8.59 31.35 -11.21
C SER A 91 -7.86 32.11 -10.10
N SER A 92 -7.59 31.47 -8.95
CA SER A 92 -6.93 32.14 -7.83
C SER A 92 -5.44 32.37 -8.12
N PRO A 93 -4.85 33.46 -7.59
CA PRO A 93 -3.43 33.74 -7.79
C PRO A 93 -2.53 32.60 -7.28
N ARG A 94 -1.55 32.22 -8.11
CA ARG A 94 -0.52 31.21 -7.78
C ARG A 94 0.83 31.83 -7.41
N ASP A 95 1.04 33.11 -7.69
CA ASP A 95 2.26 33.89 -7.45
C ASP A 95 2.29 34.55 -6.06
N ARG A 96 1.15 34.57 -5.35
CA ARG A 96 1.01 35.16 -4.01
C ARG A 96 -0.11 34.50 -3.21
N VAL A 97 -0.08 34.67 -1.88
CA VAL A 97 -1.14 34.21 -0.97
C VAL A 97 -2.12 35.37 -0.71
N PRO A 98 -3.41 35.24 -1.08
CA PRO A 98 -4.44 36.23 -0.77
C PRO A 98 -4.64 36.44 0.74
N LEU A 99 -5.12 37.63 1.15
CA LEU A 99 -5.36 37.93 2.56
C LEU A 99 -6.39 36.97 3.21
N LEU A 100 -7.44 36.60 2.46
CA LEU A 100 -8.43 35.63 2.95
C LEU A 100 -7.79 34.29 3.28
N ASP A 101 -6.86 33.82 2.44
CA ASP A 101 -6.17 32.55 2.66
C ASP A 101 -5.25 32.62 3.90
N TRP A 102 -4.65 33.78 4.19
CA TRP A 102 -3.94 34.00 5.45
C TRP A 102 -4.87 33.88 6.66
N VAL A 103 -6.05 34.51 6.60
CA VAL A 103 -7.03 34.44 7.70
C VAL A 103 -7.48 33.00 7.91
N LEU A 104 -7.86 32.29 6.83
CA LEU A 104 -8.24 30.88 6.90
C LEU A 104 -7.10 30.00 7.43
N ALA A 105 -5.85 30.27 7.04
CA ALA A 105 -4.68 29.56 7.52
C ALA A 105 -4.50 29.70 9.04
N PHE A 106 -4.59 30.92 9.57
CA PHE A 106 -4.43 31.15 11.02
C PHE A 106 -5.61 30.62 11.83
N VAL A 107 -6.85 30.80 11.37
CA VAL A 107 -8.03 30.27 12.07
C VAL A 107 -8.04 28.75 12.02
N GLY A 108 -7.69 28.15 10.88
CA GLY A 108 -7.56 26.70 10.72
C GLY A 108 -6.46 26.12 11.61
N ALA A 109 -5.28 26.75 11.62
CA ALA A 109 -4.18 26.36 12.51
C ALA A 109 -4.59 26.40 13.99
N PHE A 110 -5.29 27.46 14.40
CA PHE A 110 -5.81 27.58 15.76
C PHE A 110 -6.84 26.49 16.08
N ALA A 111 -7.79 26.22 15.18
CA ALA A 111 -8.79 25.17 15.37
C ALA A 111 -8.15 23.78 15.48
N GLY A 112 -7.15 23.48 14.63
CA GLY A 112 -6.39 22.22 14.67
C GLY A 112 -5.55 22.07 15.94
N ALA A 113 -4.89 23.15 16.38
CA ALA A 113 -4.08 23.17 17.60
C ALA A 113 -4.90 23.31 18.89
N TYR A 114 -6.23 23.45 18.82
CA TYR A 114 -7.08 23.75 19.97
C TYR A 114 -6.95 22.73 21.11
N LEU A 115 -6.91 21.43 20.77
CA LEU A 115 -6.74 20.35 21.75
C LEU A 115 -5.41 20.44 22.49
N PHE A 116 -4.36 20.93 21.84
CA PHE A 116 -3.05 21.16 22.46
C PHE A 116 -3.08 22.42 23.35
N LEU A 117 -3.60 23.53 22.82
CA LEU A 117 -3.62 24.82 23.53
C LEU A 117 -4.48 24.79 24.81
N PHE A 118 -5.57 24.01 24.79
CA PHE A 118 -6.53 23.91 25.90
C PHE A 118 -6.58 22.52 26.54
N TYR A 119 -5.52 21.72 26.40
CA TYR A 119 -5.46 20.32 26.86
C TYR A 119 -5.86 20.16 28.34
N VAL A 120 -5.30 20.99 29.22
CA VAL A 120 -5.56 20.94 30.68
C VAL A 120 -7.02 21.27 30.99
N GLN A 121 -7.61 22.23 30.29
CA GLN A 121 -9.00 22.64 30.53
C GLN A 121 -9.98 21.60 30.02
N LEU A 122 -9.71 20.99 28.86
CA LEU A 122 -10.56 19.96 28.25
C LEU A 122 -10.53 18.65 29.04
N SER A 123 -9.34 18.21 29.47
CA SER A 123 -9.20 17.01 30.31
C SER A 123 -9.94 17.13 31.66
N GLY A 124 -10.11 18.34 32.18
CA GLY A 124 -10.89 18.61 33.39
C GLY A 124 -12.42 18.63 33.22
N ARG A 125 -12.95 18.58 31.98
CA ARG A 125 -14.40 18.65 31.69
C ARG A 125 -14.88 17.66 30.62
N PRO A 126 -14.56 16.34 30.74
CA PRO A 126 -14.91 15.36 29.72
C PRO A 126 -16.43 15.32 29.49
N GLY A 127 -16.85 15.45 28.22
CA GLY A 127 -18.26 15.44 27.83
C GLY A 127 -19.07 16.69 28.20
N GLN A 128 -18.41 17.74 28.71
CA GLN A 128 -19.04 19.03 29.05
C GLN A 128 -18.39 20.19 28.26
N PRO A 129 -18.59 20.25 26.93
CA PRO A 129 -17.99 21.29 26.10
C PRO A 129 -18.60 22.67 26.38
N THR A 130 -17.74 23.68 26.43
CA THR A 130 -18.12 25.09 26.50
C THR A 130 -18.53 25.64 25.13
N THR A 131 -19.12 26.83 25.10
CA THR A 131 -19.47 27.50 23.82
C THR A 131 -18.24 27.70 22.93
N LEU A 132 -17.07 28.01 23.50
CA LEU A 132 -15.84 28.16 22.73
C LEU A 132 -15.40 26.84 22.11
N ASP A 133 -15.52 25.72 22.85
CA ASP A 133 -15.20 24.38 22.36
C ASP A 133 -16.10 24.03 21.15
N LEU A 134 -17.40 24.31 21.27
CA LEU A 134 -18.38 24.03 20.20
C LEU A 134 -18.20 24.93 18.97
N VAL A 135 -17.93 26.22 19.16
CA VAL A 135 -17.63 27.14 18.05
C VAL A 135 -16.35 26.72 17.34
N THR A 136 -15.30 26.38 18.09
CA THR A 136 -14.03 25.94 17.51
C THR A 136 -14.19 24.63 16.77
N GLY A 137 -14.93 23.66 17.31
CA GLY A 137 -15.23 22.41 16.60
C GLY A 137 -16.04 22.62 15.32
N THR A 138 -17.03 23.51 15.34
CA THR A 138 -17.84 23.83 14.15
C THR A 138 -17.00 24.48 13.06
N VAL A 139 -16.24 25.51 13.42
CA VAL A 139 -15.32 26.20 12.48
C VAL A 139 -14.25 25.23 11.98
N GLY A 140 -13.70 24.40 12.87
CA GLY A 140 -12.73 23.37 12.55
C GLY A 140 -13.22 22.39 11.49
N ILE A 141 -14.43 21.84 11.64
CA ILE A 141 -15.04 20.94 10.65
C ILE A 141 -15.25 21.64 9.31
N LEU A 142 -15.80 22.86 9.31
CA LEU A 142 -16.03 23.60 8.07
C LEU A 142 -14.72 23.92 7.34
N LEU A 143 -13.70 24.36 8.08
CA LEU A 143 -12.37 24.62 7.51
C LEU A 143 -11.68 23.34 7.06
N LEU A 144 -11.87 22.22 7.76
CA LEU A 144 -11.33 20.93 7.34
C LEU A 144 -11.98 20.46 6.03
N LEU A 145 -13.30 20.63 5.86
CA LEU A 145 -13.98 20.32 4.59
C LEU A 145 -13.51 21.23 3.45
N GLU A 146 -13.31 22.51 3.71
CA GLU A 146 -12.76 23.43 2.71
C GLU A 146 -11.28 23.11 2.38
N ALA A 147 -10.47 22.76 3.37
CA ALA A 147 -9.10 22.30 3.19
C ALA A 147 -9.08 21.00 2.35
N THR A 148 -9.99 20.08 2.64
CA THR A 148 -10.20 18.84 1.87
C THR A 148 -10.54 19.16 0.43
N ARG A 149 -11.45 20.10 0.17
CA ARG A 149 -11.81 20.53 -1.18
C ARG A 149 -10.59 21.02 -1.97
N ARG A 150 -9.73 21.82 -1.33
CA ARG A 150 -8.54 22.40 -1.97
C ARG A 150 -7.44 21.38 -2.22
N ALA A 151 -7.19 20.49 -1.26
CA ALA A 151 -6.08 19.55 -1.32
C ALA A 151 -6.42 18.23 -2.05
N LEU A 152 -7.68 17.78 -1.96
CA LEU A 152 -8.13 16.44 -2.40
C LEU A 152 -9.31 16.48 -3.38
N GLY A 153 -9.94 17.64 -3.55
CA GLY A 153 -11.08 17.81 -4.44
C GLY A 153 -12.43 17.47 -3.80
N LEU A 154 -13.48 17.54 -4.64
CA LEU A 154 -14.86 17.34 -4.22
C LEU A 154 -15.23 15.91 -3.77
N PRO A 155 -14.67 14.81 -4.34
CA PRO A 155 -15.08 13.46 -3.95
C PRO A 155 -14.99 13.23 -2.44
N MET A 156 -13.87 13.56 -1.81
CA MET A 156 -13.68 13.39 -0.36
C MET A 156 -14.60 14.28 0.47
N VAL A 157 -14.90 15.51 0.00
CA VAL A 157 -15.83 16.43 0.67
C VAL A 157 -17.25 15.88 0.61
N ILE A 158 -17.66 15.33 -0.53
CA ILE A 158 -18.99 14.73 -0.71
C ILE A 158 -19.13 13.54 0.24
N VAL A 159 -18.14 12.64 0.29
CA VAL A 159 -18.14 11.51 1.22
C VAL A 159 -18.27 12.00 2.66
N ALA A 160 -17.39 12.89 3.12
CA ALA A 160 -17.46 13.41 4.49
C ALA A 160 -18.80 14.11 4.79
N SER A 161 -19.33 14.88 3.84
CA SER A 161 -20.62 15.58 3.99
C SER A 161 -21.80 14.61 4.05
N VAL A 162 -21.77 13.51 3.30
CA VAL A 162 -22.78 12.45 3.36
C VAL A 162 -22.78 11.78 4.73
N PHE A 163 -21.61 11.48 5.30
CA PHE A 163 -21.51 10.91 6.65
C PHE A 163 -21.94 11.90 7.74
N ILE A 164 -21.57 13.18 7.62
CA ILE A 164 -22.08 14.23 8.52
C ILE A 164 -23.61 14.31 8.42
N PHE A 165 -24.16 14.32 7.20
CA PHE A 165 -25.61 14.36 7.00
C PHE A 165 -26.29 13.12 7.58
N TYR A 166 -25.75 11.93 7.33
CA TYR A 166 -26.24 10.66 7.88
C TYR A 166 -26.34 10.69 9.40
N THR A 167 -25.33 11.24 10.09
CA THR A 167 -25.33 11.42 11.55
C THR A 167 -26.59 12.13 12.08
N PHE A 168 -27.12 13.11 11.34
CA PHE A 168 -28.31 13.86 11.74
C PHE A 168 -29.61 13.28 11.15
N ALA A 169 -29.54 12.72 9.95
CA ALA A 169 -30.69 12.24 9.18
C ALA A 169 -31.07 10.78 9.46
N GLY A 170 -30.35 10.08 10.34
CA GLY A 170 -30.52 8.65 10.64
C GLY A 170 -31.95 8.17 10.83
N GLN A 171 -32.82 8.98 11.44
CA GLN A 171 -34.21 8.60 11.72
C GLN A 171 -35.08 8.47 10.45
N TYR A 172 -34.67 9.11 9.34
CA TYR A 172 -35.38 9.09 8.05
C TYR A 172 -34.81 8.07 7.07
N MET A 173 -33.78 7.33 7.48
CA MET A 173 -33.14 6.33 6.64
C MET A 173 -34.01 5.06 6.57
N PRO A 174 -33.85 4.23 5.52
CA PRO A 174 -34.48 2.91 5.45
C PRO A 174 -34.12 2.04 6.67
N ASP A 175 -35.02 1.15 7.07
CA ASP A 175 -34.92 0.33 8.29
C ASP A 175 -33.53 -0.33 8.46
N VAL A 176 -32.93 -0.84 7.37
CA VAL A 176 -31.61 -1.51 7.37
C VAL A 176 -30.44 -0.59 7.78
N ILE A 177 -30.58 0.73 7.63
CA ILE A 177 -29.54 1.72 7.99
C ILE A 177 -30.10 2.85 8.87
N GLN A 178 -31.21 2.60 9.58
CA GLN A 178 -31.86 3.58 10.45
C GLN A 178 -31.21 3.67 11.84
N HIS A 179 -30.98 4.90 12.32
CA HIS A 179 -30.53 5.14 13.70
C HIS A 179 -31.17 6.38 14.33
N ARG A 180 -31.05 6.55 15.65
CA ARG A 180 -31.73 7.61 16.41
C ARG A 180 -31.31 9.06 16.07
N GLY A 181 -30.30 9.25 15.22
CA GLY A 181 -29.63 10.55 15.01
C GLY A 181 -28.79 11.01 16.21
N ALA A 182 -27.91 11.99 16.00
CA ALA A 182 -27.11 12.62 17.05
C ALA A 182 -27.36 14.14 17.13
N SER A 183 -27.32 14.70 18.35
CA SER A 183 -27.38 16.16 18.53
C SER A 183 -26.07 16.82 18.09
N LEU A 184 -26.11 18.12 17.75
CA LEU A 184 -24.92 18.88 17.34
C LEU A 184 -23.82 18.85 18.42
N VAL A 185 -24.19 18.95 19.70
CA VAL A 185 -23.23 18.87 20.81
C VAL A 185 -22.56 17.50 20.89
N LYS A 186 -23.35 16.42 20.76
CA LYS A 186 -22.81 15.05 20.76
C LYS A 186 -21.88 14.83 19.57
N PHE A 187 -22.30 15.28 18.38
CA PHE A 187 -21.51 15.23 17.17
C PHE A 187 -20.19 15.97 17.32
N LEU A 188 -20.19 17.26 17.70
CA LEU A 188 -18.97 18.05 17.84
C LEU A 188 -18.03 17.51 18.92
N ASN A 189 -18.58 17.04 20.05
CA ASN A 189 -17.80 16.42 21.10
C ASN A 189 -17.09 15.17 20.57
N HIS A 190 -17.81 14.28 19.89
CA HIS A 190 -17.27 13.05 19.32
C HIS A 190 -16.32 13.29 18.14
N GLN A 191 -16.60 14.30 17.33
CA GLN A 191 -15.92 14.50 16.06
C GLN A 191 -14.65 15.33 16.16
N TRP A 192 -14.61 16.33 17.05
CA TRP A 192 -13.50 17.29 17.15
C TRP A 192 -12.84 17.31 18.54
N LEU A 193 -13.58 16.99 19.61
CA LEU A 193 -13.06 17.13 20.98
C LEU A 193 -12.54 15.82 21.58
N THR A 194 -12.70 14.69 20.88
CA THR A 194 -12.17 13.38 21.28
C THR A 194 -11.29 12.77 20.18
N THR A 195 -10.67 11.65 20.51
CA THR A 195 -9.84 10.85 19.59
C THR A 195 -10.64 9.79 18.82
N GLU A 196 -11.96 9.90 18.77
CA GLU A 196 -12.82 8.99 17.98
C GLU A 196 -13.10 9.54 16.57
N GLY A 197 -12.94 10.85 16.40
CA GLY A 197 -13.22 11.56 15.15
C GLY A 197 -11.95 12.00 14.41
N VAL A 198 -11.87 13.31 14.13
CA VAL A 198 -10.80 13.94 13.33
C VAL A 198 -9.41 13.65 13.91
N PHE A 199 -9.28 13.65 15.23
CA PHE A 199 -8.02 13.37 15.94
C PHE A 199 -7.79 11.89 16.26
N GLY A 200 -8.52 10.99 15.60
CA GLY A 200 -8.47 9.56 15.86
C GLY A 200 -7.30 8.83 15.22
N ILE A 201 -7.47 7.51 15.08
CA ILE A 201 -6.42 6.56 14.66
C ILE A 201 -5.77 7.00 13.35
N ALA A 202 -6.57 7.45 12.37
CA ALA A 202 -6.10 7.92 11.07
C ALA A 202 -5.05 9.04 11.17
N LEU A 203 -5.36 10.11 11.92
CA LEU A 203 -4.44 11.23 12.12
C LEU A 203 -3.27 10.85 13.03
N GLY A 204 -3.50 9.95 13.99
CA GLY A 204 -2.45 9.38 14.84
C GLY A 204 -1.37 8.69 14.02
N VAL A 205 -1.77 7.76 13.16
CA VAL A 205 -0.90 7.04 12.21
C VAL A 205 -0.16 8.03 11.30
N SER A 206 -0.86 9.05 10.79
CA SER A 206 -0.26 10.15 10.02
C SER A 206 0.89 10.84 10.76
N THR A 207 0.65 11.14 12.04
CA THR A 207 1.55 11.89 12.90
C THR A 207 2.76 11.05 13.33
N SER A 208 2.53 9.81 13.77
CA SER A 208 3.54 8.97 14.43
C SER A 208 4.57 8.38 13.49
N PHE A 209 4.24 8.13 12.21
CA PHE A 209 5.22 7.53 11.29
C PHE A 209 5.00 7.80 9.80
N VAL A 210 3.76 8.00 9.30
CA VAL A 210 3.53 8.19 7.85
C VAL A 210 4.30 9.40 7.33
N PHE A 211 4.30 10.50 8.10
CA PHE A 211 5.09 11.68 7.77
C PHE A 211 6.57 11.33 7.52
N LEU A 212 7.18 10.54 8.40
CA LEU A 212 8.60 10.18 8.30
C LEU A 212 8.88 9.34 7.05
N PHE A 213 7.98 8.43 6.69
CA PHE A 213 8.11 7.64 5.46
C PHE A 213 7.98 8.50 4.21
N VAL A 214 7.02 9.44 4.17
CA VAL A 214 6.89 10.40 3.07
C VAL A 214 8.14 11.28 2.97
N LEU A 215 8.65 11.76 4.11
CA LEU A 215 9.86 12.56 4.18
C LEU A 215 11.09 11.75 3.72
N PHE A 216 11.25 10.52 4.18
CA PHE A 216 12.28 9.59 3.76
C PHE A 216 12.26 9.38 2.25
N GLY A 217 11.09 9.05 1.68
CA GLY A 217 10.95 8.82 0.24
C GLY A 217 11.28 10.07 -0.57
N THR A 218 10.80 11.24 -0.13
CA THR A 218 11.08 12.52 -0.78
C THR A 218 12.58 12.87 -0.73
N LEU A 219 13.25 12.66 0.40
CA LEU A 219 14.69 12.88 0.55
C LEU A 219 15.51 11.89 -0.30
N LEU A 220 15.04 10.65 -0.41
CA LEU A 220 15.69 9.62 -1.22
C LEU A 220 15.58 9.94 -2.73
N GLU A 221 14.43 10.44 -3.16
CA GLU A 221 14.24 10.95 -4.52
C GLU A 221 15.12 12.19 -4.78
N LYS A 222 15.15 13.15 -3.84
CA LYS A 222 16.03 14.33 -3.92
C LYS A 222 17.51 13.97 -3.97
N ALA A 223 17.92 12.88 -3.34
CA ALA A 223 19.30 12.38 -3.41
C ALA A 223 19.66 11.82 -4.80
N GLY A 224 18.66 11.49 -5.64
CA GLY A 224 18.85 10.97 -7.00
C GLY A 224 18.57 9.48 -7.17
N ALA A 225 17.98 8.81 -6.16
CA ALA A 225 17.74 7.37 -6.20
C ALA A 225 16.75 6.95 -7.30
N GLY A 226 15.74 7.77 -7.60
CA GLY A 226 14.73 7.47 -8.63
C GLY A 226 15.33 7.33 -10.03
N ASN A 227 16.16 8.29 -10.45
CA ASN A 227 16.89 8.22 -11.73
C ASN A 227 17.81 6.99 -11.78
N TRP A 228 18.50 6.70 -10.68
CA TRP A 228 19.36 5.53 -10.57
C TRP A 228 18.60 4.20 -10.76
N MET A 229 17.43 4.05 -10.11
CA MET A 229 16.57 2.86 -10.25
C MET A 229 16.04 2.69 -11.68
N MET A 230 15.68 3.79 -12.36
CA MET A 230 15.22 3.79 -13.74
C MET A 230 16.32 3.31 -14.69
N GLN A 231 17.52 3.88 -14.60
CA GLN A 231 18.64 3.54 -15.48
C GLN A 231 19.11 2.08 -15.29
N ILE A 232 19.06 1.57 -14.05
CA ILE A 232 19.30 0.14 -13.80
C ILE A 232 18.25 -0.72 -14.50
N SER A 233 16.98 -0.33 -14.42
CA SER A 233 15.89 -1.04 -15.07
C SER A 233 16.07 -1.07 -16.60
N ILE A 234 16.43 0.07 -17.21
CA ILE A 234 16.76 0.19 -18.65
C ILE A 234 17.90 -0.77 -19.01
N ALA A 235 18.99 -0.74 -18.24
CA ALA A 235 20.17 -1.55 -18.50
C ALA A 235 19.89 -3.06 -18.41
N LEU A 236 19.03 -3.48 -17.47
CA LEU A 236 18.70 -4.89 -17.25
C LEU A 236 17.67 -5.43 -18.26
N LEU A 237 16.70 -4.62 -18.69
CA LEU A 237 15.51 -5.13 -19.39
C LEU A 237 15.27 -4.54 -20.78
N GLY A 238 15.93 -3.43 -21.14
CA GLY A 238 15.71 -2.74 -22.41
C GLY A 238 16.00 -3.61 -23.64
N HIS A 239 16.90 -4.58 -23.51
CA HIS A 239 17.28 -5.52 -24.57
C HIS A 239 16.27 -6.66 -24.80
N LEU A 240 15.21 -6.76 -23.99
CA LEU A 240 14.18 -7.78 -24.16
C LEU A 240 13.12 -7.33 -25.18
N ARG A 241 12.39 -8.28 -25.76
CA ARG A 241 11.20 -7.99 -26.58
C ARG A 241 10.17 -7.24 -25.75
N GLY A 242 9.74 -6.05 -26.16
CA GLY A 242 8.92 -5.15 -25.33
C GLY A 242 9.71 -4.59 -24.14
N GLY A 243 11.02 -4.39 -24.29
CA GLY A 243 11.96 -3.95 -23.26
C GLY A 243 11.48 -2.70 -22.52
N PRO A 244 11.17 -1.59 -23.21
CA PRO A 244 10.66 -0.37 -22.56
C PRO A 244 9.49 -0.58 -21.61
N ALA A 245 8.51 -1.40 -22.00
CA ALA A 245 7.37 -1.67 -21.15
C ALA A 245 7.74 -2.55 -19.94
N LYS A 246 8.74 -3.43 -20.05
CA LYS A 246 9.27 -4.16 -18.89
C LYS A 246 10.10 -3.27 -17.97
N VAL A 247 10.84 -2.33 -18.54
CA VAL A 247 11.57 -1.28 -17.80
C VAL A 247 10.57 -0.45 -17.00
N ALA A 248 9.48 -0.01 -17.62
CA ALA A 248 8.40 0.71 -16.96
C ALA A 248 7.90 -0.04 -15.72
N VAL A 249 7.59 -1.32 -15.89
CA VAL A 249 7.08 -2.19 -14.82
C VAL A 249 8.08 -2.36 -13.68
N VAL A 250 9.36 -2.63 -13.96
CA VAL A 250 10.36 -2.85 -12.90
C VAL A 250 10.82 -1.54 -12.26
N SER A 251 10.96 -0.47 -13.02
CA SER A 251 11.27 0.86 -12.48
C SER A 251 10.14 1.34 -11.57
N SER A 252 8.88 1.17 -11.99
CA SER A 252 7.70 1.43 -11.15
C SER A 252 7.71 0.59 -9.88
N ALA A 253 8.16 -0.67 -9.93
CA ALA A 253 8.28 -1.52 -8.75
C ALA A 253 9.31 -0.99 -7.76
N LEU A 254 10.51 -0.65 -8.25
CA LEU A 254 11.60 -0.13 -7.43
C LEU A 254 11.26 1.25 -6.83
N ASN A 255 10.61 2.12 -7.61
CA ASN A 255 10.19 3.43 -7.15
C ASN A 255 8.97 3.35 -6.22
N GLY A 256 8.05 2.41 -6.49
CA GLY A 256 6.87 2.14 -5.67
C GLY A 256 7.21 1.68 -4.26
N VAL A 257 8.29 0.91 -4.11
CA VAL A 257 8.91 0.56 -2.81
C VAL A 257 9.27 1.79 -1.98
N VAL A 258 9.50 2.95 -2.60
CA VAL A 258 9.89 4.18 -1.90
C VAL A 258 8.70 5.13 -1.72
N SER A 259 7.97 5.41 -2.81
CA SER A 259 6.96 6.47 -2.85
C SER A 259 5.62 6.05 -2.23
N GLY A 260 5.20 4.79 -2.38
CA GLY A 260 3.88 4.33 -1.92
C GLY A 260 2.68 5.05 -2.57
N SER A 261 2.89 5.90 -3.58
CA SER A 261 1.87 6.67 -4.29
C SER A 261 1.86 6.31 -5.78
N SER A 262 0.70 5.85 -6.27
CA SER A 262 0.48 5.48 -7.67
C SER A 262 0.64 6.70 -8.59
N VAL A 263 0.00 7.83 -8.26
CA VAL A 263 0.05 9.07 -9.06
C VAL A 263 1.47 9.64 -9.10
N SER A 264 2.16 9.72 -7.96
CA SER A 264 3.55 10.20 -7.90
C SER A 264 4.49 9.32 -8.74
N ASN A 265 4.27 8.00 -8.74
CA ASN A 265 5.06 7.06 -9.52
C ASN A 265 4.82 7.23 -11.03
N VAL A 266 3.55 7.40 -11.45
CA VAL A 266 3.21 7.71 -12.86
C VAL A 266 3.84 9.03 -13.30
N VAL A 267 3.85 10.05 -12.44
CA VAL A 267 4.39 11.37 -12.83
C VAL A 267 5.92 11.36 -12.85
N SER A 268 6.58 10.72 -11.89
CA SER A 268 8.04 10.67 -11.87
C SER A 268 8.63 9.70 -12.90
N GLY A 269 8.08 8.49 -13.02
CA GLY A 269 8.54 7.46 -13.97
C GLY A 269 7.93 7.59 -15.36
N GLY A 270 6.62 7.87 -15.43
CA GLY A 270 5.84 7.87 -16.67
C GLY A 270 6.29 8.91 -17.70
N ILE A 271 6.83 10.05 -17.26
CA ILE A 271 7.40 11.07 -18.17
C ILE A 271 8.49 10.45 -19.06
N PHE A 272 9.25 9.47 -18.56
CA PHE A 272 10.31 8.81 -19.31
C PHE A 272 9.82 7.53 -19.99
N THR A 273 9.04 6.70 -19.29
CA THR A 273 8.67 5.36 -19.76
C THR A 273 7.56 5.38 -20.81
N ILE A 274 6.58 6.29 -20.71
CA ILE A 274 5.45 6.36 -21.64
C ILE A 274 5.92 6.77 -23.04
N PRO A 275 6.71 7.85 -23.24
CA PRO A 275 7.26 8.18 -24.55
C PRO A 275 8.11 7.06 -25.14
N LEU A 276 8.93 6.39 -24.32
CA LEU A 276 9.78 5.29 -24.75
C LEU A 276 8.96 4.06 -25.22
N MET A 277 7.88 3.72 -24.52
CA MET A 277 6.93 2.68 -24.91
C MET A 277 6.24 3.01 -26.25
N LYS A 278 5.81 4.26 -26.43
CA LYS A 278 5.16 4.70 -27.69
C LYS A 278 6.09 4.58 -28.88
N ARG A 279 7.35 5.00 -28.73
CA ARG A 279 8.38 4.94 -29.79
C ARG A 279 8.74 3.52 -30.22
N THR A 280 8.52 2.54 -29.34
CA THR A 280 8.78 1.12 -29.64
C THR A 280 7.56 0.37 -30.18
N GLY A 281 6.44 1.06 -30.42
CA GLY A 281 5.29 0.54 -31.16
C GLY A 281 4.01 0.32 -30.33
N LEU A 282 3.98 0.69 -29.04
CA LEU A 282 2.75 0.64 -28.24
C LEU A 282 1.87 1.87 -28.54
N SER A 283 0.53 1.71 -28.54
CA SER A 283 -0.37 2.87 -28.56
C SER A 283 -0.26 3.65 -27.25
N GLY A 284 -0.54 4.95 -27.28
CA GLY A 284 -0.45 5.79 -26.09
C GLY A 284 -1.37 5.31 -24.95
N VAL A 285 -2.57 4.85 -25.30
CA VAL A 285 -3.53 4.24 -24.34
C VAL A 285 -2.91 3.03 -23.64
N LYS A 286 -2.26 2.12 -24.38
CA LYS A 286 -1.61 0.94 -23.78
C LYS A 286 -0.37 1.30 -22.97
N ALA A 287 0.44 2.24 -23.45
CA ALA A 287 1.61 2.73 -22.73
C ALA A 287 1.21 3.37 -21.39
N GLY A 288 0.21 4.26 -21.41
CA GLY A 288 -0.34 4.87 -20.21
C GLY A 288 -0.97 3.86 -19.26
N ALA A 289 -1.73 2.89 -19.79
CA ALA A 289 -2.33 1.83 -18.99
C ALA A 289 -1.29 0.93 -18.33
N ILE A 290 -0.21 0.55 -19.02
CA ILE A 290 0.89 -0.24 -18.45
C ILE A 290 1.58 0.52 -17.32
N GLU A 291 1.89 1.80 -17.53
CA GLU A 291 2.52 2.65 -16.50
C GLU A 291 1.63 2.83 -15.28
N ALA A 292 0.35 3.20 -15.48
CA ALA A 292 -0.62 3.37 -14.40
C ALA A 292 -0.82 2.07 -13.60
N THR A 293 -0.92 0.93 -14.29
CA THR A 293 -1.09 -0.37 -13.64
C THR A 293 0.17 -0.77 -12.86
N ALA A 294 1.35 -0.55 -13.44
CA ALA A 294 2.62 -0.81 -12.75
C ALA A 294 2.76 0.08 -11.50
N SER A 295 2.36 1.34 -11.61
CA SER A 295 2.42 2.30 -10.52
C SER A 295 1.50 1.94 -9.35
N ILE A 296 0.29 1.46 -9.62
CA ILE A 296 -0.63 0.97 -8.57
C ILE A 296 -0.08 -0.28 -7.90
N ASN A 297 0.51 -1.20 -8.67
CA ASN A 297 1.22 -2.32 -8.07
C ASN A 297 2.38 -1.87 -7.15
N GLY A 298 2.90 -0.64 -7.31
CA GLY A 298 3.89 -0.05 -6.40
C GLY A 298 3.38 0.07 -4.98
N GLN A 299 2.08 0.28 -4.80
CA GLN A 299 1.44 0.47 -3.49
C GLN A 299 1.30 -0.84 -2.70
N ILE A 300 1.30 -2.00 -3.38
CA ILE A 300 1.27 -3.31 -2.71
C ILE A 300 2.65 -3.88 -2.42
N MET A 301 3.73 -3.26 -2.90
CA MET A 301 5.08 -3.80 -2.77
C MET A 301 5.69 -3.48 -1.39
N PRO A 302 6.05 -4.50 -0.58
CA PRO A 302 6.85 -4.30 0.65
C PRO A 302 8.24 -3.74 0.38
N PRO A 303 8.92 -3.07 1.34
CA PRO A 303 8.58 -2.85 2.76
C PRO A 303 7.96 -1.48 3.08
N VAL A 304 7.53 -0.70 2.08
CA VAL A 304 6.83 0.56 2.37
C VAL A 304 5.34 0.36 2.20
N MET A 305 4.87 -0.26 1.11
CA MET A 305 3.43 -0.51 0.84
C MET A 305 2.52 0.72 1.07
N GLY A 306 3.11 1.92 1.01
CA GLY A 306 2.51 3.17 1.45
C GLY A 306 2.11 3.20 2.94
N ALA A 307 1.38 4.25 3.31
CA ALA A 307 0.89 4.44 4.68
C ALA A 307 -0.09 3.34 5.17
N ALA A 308 -0.70 2.60 4.23
CA ALA A 308 -1.73 1.62 4.51
C ALA A 308 -1.21 0.40 5.28
N ALA A 309 -0.01 -0.10 4.97
CA ALA A 309 0.56 -1.25 5.68
C ALA A 309 0.75 -0.98 7.18
N PHE A 310 1.03 0.26 7.56
CA PHE A 310 1.12 0.62 8.97
C PHE A 310 -0.24 0.78 9.64
N LEU A 311 -1.26 1.26 8.91
CA LEU A 311 -2.64 1.19 9.38
C LEU A 311 -3.08 -0.27 9.58
N MET A 312 -2.58 -1.20 8.77
CA MET A 312 -2.82 -2.64 8.99
C MET A 312 -2.19 -3.14 10.29
N VAL A 313 -0.99 -2.67 10.68
CA VAL A 313 -0.41 -3.00 12.01
C VAL A 313 -1.40 -2.61 13.11
N GLU A 314 -1.93 -1.39 13.02
CA GLU A 314 -2.86 -0.87 14.03
C GLU A 314 -4.21 -1.58 14.01
N TYR A 315 -4.78 -1.92 12.84
CA TYR A 315 -6.10 -2.57 12.72
C TYR A 315 -6.08 -4.08 12.89
N VAL A 316 -4.99 -4.76 12.51
CA VAL A 316 -4.86 -6.21 12.64
C VAL A 316 -4.21 -6.59 13.97
N GLY A 317 -3.34 -5.73 14.52
CA GLY A 317 -2.64 -5.99 15.78
C GLY A 317 -1.48 -6.99 15.65
N ILE A 318 -0.85 -7.08 14.48
CA ILE A 318 0.31 -7.94 14.23
C ILE A 318 1.56 -7.12 13.87
N PRO A 319 2.78 -7.60 14.14
CA PRO A 319 4.01 -6.90 13.77
C PRO A 319 4.10 -6.61 12.27
N TYR A 320 4.76 -5.50 11.91
CA TYR A 320 4.94 -5.10 10.51
C TYR A 320 5.62 -6.20 9.66
N ALA A 321 6.59 -6.91 10.24
CA ALA A 321 7.29 -7.99 9.56
C ALA A 321 6.35 -9.12 9.09
N GLU A 322 5.31 -9.44 9.88
CA GLU A 322 4.30 -10.42 9.48
C GLU A 322 3.43 -9.90 8.33
N ILE A 323 3.11 -8.61 8.31
CA ILE A 323 2.38 -7.98 7.20
C ILE A 323 3.19 -8.07 5.91
N VAL A 324 4.49 -7.76 5.97
CA VAL A 324 5.41 -7.90 4.83
C VAL A 324 5.47 -9.34 4.35
N LYS A 325 5.63 -10.31 5.26
CA LYS A 325 5.65 -11.75 4.96
C LYS A 325 4.37 -12.19 4.25
N HIS A 326 3.20 -11.74 4.71
CA HIS A 326 1.92 -12.07 4.10
C HIS A 326 1.71 -11.38 2.74
N ALA A 327 2.24 -10.18 2.54
CA ALA A 327 2.03 -9.40 1.32
C ALA A 327 3.03 -9.67 0.18
N ILE A 328 4.23 -10.18 0.48
CA ILE A 328 5.33 -10.26 -0.48
C ILE A 328 5.03 -11.16 -1.68
N LEU A 329 4.48 -12.36 -1.46
CA LEU A 329 4.16 -13.28 -2.55
C LEU A 329 3.07 -12.73 -3.48
N PRO A 330 1.90 -12.28 -2.98
CA PRO A 330 0.89 -11.62 -3.80
C PRO A 330 1.44 -10.43 -4.60
N ALA A 331 2.25 -9.57 -3.98
CA ALA A 331 2.83 -8.40 -4.65
C ALA A 331 3.75 -8.81 -5.81
N VAL A 332 4.66 -9.77 -5.56
CA VAL A 332 5.57 -10.30 -6.59
C VAL A 332 4.78 -10.97 -7.71
N PHE A 333 3.75 -11.75 -7.41
CA PHE A 333 2.89 -12.38 -8.43
C PHE A 333 2.17 -11.35 -9.29
N SER A 334 1.65 -10.28 -8.69
CA SER A 334 1.02 -9.18 -9.43
C SER A 334 1.96 -8.53 -10.44
N TYR A 335 3.23 -8.34 -10.07
CA TYR A 335 4.27 -7.80 -10.94
C TYR A 335 4.76 -8.78 -12.00
N LEU A 336 5.00 -10.04 -11.65
CA LEU A 336 5.41 -11.07 -12.61
C LEU A 336 4.31 -11.31 -13.66
N ALA A 337 3.05 -11.30 -13.23
CA ALA A 337 1.90 -11.38 -14.12
C ALA A 337 1.82 -10.16 -15.06
N LEU A 338 2.16 -8.95 -14.57
CA LEU A 338 2.25 -7.74 -15.41
C LEU A 338 3.39 -7.84 -16.43
N LEU A 339 4.58 -8.28 -16.01
CA LEU A 339 5.72 -8.48 -16.91
C LEU A 339 5.40 -9.51 -18.01
N TYR A 340 4.70 -10.58 -17.64
CA TYR A 340 4.26 -11.59 -18.59
C TYR A 340 3.19 -11.04 -19.53
N MET A 341 2.18 -10.32 -19.03
CA MET A 341 1.19 -9.64 -19.85
C MET A 341 1.83 -8.70 -20.87
N VAL A 342 2.77 -7.85 -20.44
CA VAL A 342 3.55 -6.96 -21.31
C VAL A 342 4.33 -7.76 -22.36
N HIS A 343 4.89 -8.91 -21.98
CA HIS A 343 5.54 -9.81 -22.93
C HIS A 343 4.55 -10.36 -23.96
N LEU A 344 3.37 -10.82 -23.56
CA LEU A 344 2.34 -11.30 -24.47
C LEU A 344 1.91 -10.19 -25.44
N GLU A 345 1.76 -8.96 -24.96
CA GLU A 345 1.40 -7.81 -25.79
C GLU A 345 2.48 -7.47 -26.83
N ALA A 346 3.75 -7.47 -26.41
CA ALA A 346 4.89 -7.31 -27.31
C ALA A 346 5.03 -8.46 -28.32
N VAL A 347 4.58 -9.67 -27.96
CA VAL A 347 4.53 -10.80 -28.89
C VAL A 347 3.44 -10.60 -29.94
N LYS A 348 2.23 -10.19 -29.54
CA LYS A 348 1.12 -9.92 -30.45
C LYS A 348 1.42 -8.80 -31.47
N LEU A 349 2.16 -7.78 -31.04
CA LEU A 349 2.50 -6.61 -31.85
C LEU A 349 3.79 -6.75 -32.68
N ASP A 350 4.44 -7.91 -32.63
CA ASP A 350 5.73 -8.16 -33.27
C ASP A 350 6.84 -7.14 -32.99
N MET A 351 6.86 -6.60 -31.76
CA MET A 351 7.85 -5.60 -31.34
C MET A 351 9.27 -6.17 -31.41
N GLN A 352 10.21 -5.34 -31.87
CA GLN A 352 11.63 -5.68 -31.89
C GLN A 352 12.34 -5.22 -30.60
N PRO A 353 13.35 -5.95 -30.11
CA PRO A 353 14.16 -5.51 -28.97
C PRO A 353 15.07 -4.31 -29.33
N ILE A 354 15.45 -3.52 -28.32
CA ILE A 354 16.46 -2.47 -28.50
C ILE A 354 17.82 -3.14 -28.79
N PRO A 355 18.56 -2.71 -29.83
CA PRO A 355 19.86 -3.28 -30.16
C PRO A 355 20.84 -3.24 -28.98
N GLN A 356 21.51 -4.37 -28.72
CA GLN A 356 22.52 -4.48 -27.68
C GLN A 356 23.85 -4.92 -28.28
N ARG A 357 24.97 -4.45 -27.72
CA ARG A 357 26.29 -4.96 -28.12
C ARG A 357 26.34 -6.48 -27.97
N PRO A 358 26.81 -7.23 -28.98
CA PRO A 358 26.79 -8.69 -28.95
C PRO A 358 27.73 -9.20 -27.86
N THR A 359 27.16 -9.81 -26.81
CA THR A 359 27.91 -10.53 -25.77
C THR A 359 27.72 -12.03 -25.95
N PRO A 360 28.79 -12.85 -25.98
CA PRO A 360 28.68 -14.31 -25.97
C PRO A 360 27.75 -14.81 -24.87
N ARG A 361 26.90 -15.80 -25.17
CA ARG A 361 25.93 -16.37 -24.20
C ARG A 361 26.61 -16.81 -22.91
N ARG A 362 27.74 -17.51 -22.99
CA ARG A 362 28.52 -17.98 -21.83
C ARG A 362 28.94 -16.82 -20.93
N GLU A 363 29.42 -15.73 -21.53
CA GLU A 363 29.85 -14.54 -20.80
C GLU A 363 28.67 -13.83 -20.14
N ARG A 364 27.52 -13.75 -20.81
CA ARG A 364 26.28 -13.20 -20.24
C ARG A 364 25.83 -13.99 -19.00
N TRP A 365 25.77 -15.32 -19.10
CA TRP A 365 25.41 -16.19 -17.98
C TRP A 365 26.41 -16.11 -16.83
N LEU A 366 27.72 -16.08 -17.13
CA LEU A 366 28.77 -15.89 -16.12
C LEU A 366 28.65 -14.54 -15.41
N ARG A 367 28.45 -13.44 -16.16
CA ARG A 367 28.27 -12.10 -15.59
C ARG A 367 27.01 -12.01 -14.74
N MET A 368 25.91 -12.58 -15.21
CA MET A 368 24.66 -12.61 -14.45
C MET A 368 24.79 -13.47 -13.19
N GLY A 369 25.42 -14.64 -13.30
CA GLY A 369 25.70 -15.53 -12.18
C GLY A 369 26.59 -14.86 -11.13
N LEU A 370 27.72 -14.28 -11.54
CA LEU A 370 28.63 -13.53 -10.68
C LEU A 370 27.96 -12.29 -10.07
N GLY A 371 27.14 -11.57 -10.83
CA GLY A 371 26.38 -10.42 -10.35
C GLY A 371 25.38 -10.82 -9.27
N LEU A 372 24.55 -11.83 -9.54
CA LEU A 372 23.55 -12.33 -8.59
C LEU A 372 24.23 -12.92 -7.35
N SER A 373 25.24 -13.78 -7.51
CA SER A 373 25.99 -14.34 -6.38
C SER A 373 26.71 -13.25 -5.60
N GLY A 374 27.22 -12.22 -6.26
CA GLY A 374 27.89 -11.08 -5.63
C GLY A 374 26.92 -10.23 -4.81
N SER A 375 25.72 -9.94 -5.34
CA SER A 375 24.67 -9.24 -4.61
C SER A 375 24.18 -10.06 -3.41
N ILE A 376 23.94 -11.37 -3.58
CA ILE A 376 23.57 -12.26 -2.47
C ILE A 376 24.67 -12.29 -1.41
N LEU A 377 25.93 -12.44 -1.83
CA LEU A 377 27.06 -12.44 -0.91
C LEU A 377 27.18 -11.11 -0.16
N ALA A 378 26.97 -9.97 -0.82
CA ALA A 378 26.99 -8.66 -0.18
C ALA A 378 25.88 -8.53 0.88
N VAL A 379 24.66 -8.98 0.57
CA VAL A 379 23.55 -9.02 1.54
C VAL A 379 23.86 -9.96 2.70
N CYS A 380 24.42 -11.15 2.43
CA CYS A 380 24.81 -12.09 3.48
C CYS A 380 25.93 -11.53 4.37
N ILE A 381 26.96 -10.89 3.78
CA ILE A 381 28.05 -10.25 4.53
C ILE A 381 27.49 -9.14 5.42
N LEU A 382 26.58 -8.31 4.90
CA LEU A 382 25.93 -7.29 5.69
C LEU A 382 25.12 -7.91 6.83
N TYR A 383 24.26 -8.88 6.52
CA TYR A 383 23.38 -9.52 7.49
C TYR A 383 24.16 -10.24 8.62
N TYR A 384 25.02 -11.19 8.26
CA TYR A 384 25.81 -11.94 9.23
C TYR A 384 26.89 -11.07 9.89
N GLY A 385 27.39 -10.04 9.19
CA GLY A 385 28.33 -9.08 9.75
C GLY A 385 27.70 -8.25 10.87
N ILE A 386 26.47 -7.78 10.67
CA ILE A 386 25.73 -7.05 11.71
C ILE A 386 25.46 -7.97 12.91
N ILE A 387 24.96 -9.19 12.68
CA ILE A 387 24.72 -10.17 13.75
C ILE A 387 26.01 -10.48 14.52
N ALA A 388 27.13 -10.65 13.81
CA ALA A 388 28.42 -10.92 14.45
C ALA A 388 28.87 -9.74 15.34
N ILE A 389 28.68 -8.50 14.90
CA ILE A 389 28.98 -7.31 15.71
C ILE A 389 28.06 -7.26 16.94
N GLN A 390 26.77 -7.56 16.79
CA GLN A 390 25.84 -7.63 17.92
C GLN A 390 26.23 -8.69 18.93
N ALA A 391 26.56 -9.90 18.46
CA ALA A 391 26.98 -11.01 19.31
C ALA A 391 28.32 -10.71 20.02
N ALA A 392 29.26 -10.05 19.35
CA ALA A 392 30.59 -9.78 19.90
C ALA A 392 30.62 -8.58 20.87
N PHE A 393 29.80 -7.56 20.65
CA PHE A 393 29.92 -6.27 21.35
C PHE A 393 28.68 -5.87 22.16
N GLY A 394 27.58 -6.64 22.12
CA GLY A 394 26.40 -6.44 22.96
C GLY A 394 25.88 -5.00 22.95
N SER A 395 25.92 -4.32 24.10
CA SER A 395 25.43 -2.94 24.25
C SER A 395 26.22 -1.89 23.45
N ALA A 396 27.47 -2.17 23.05
CA ALA A 396 28.26 -1.29 22.20
C ALA A 396 28.02 -1.53 20.70
N ALA A 397 27.22 -2.54 20.32
CA ALA A 397 26.98 -2.87 18.92
C ALA A 397 26.31 -1.72 18.14
N PRO A 398 25.26 -1.02 18.64
CA PRO A 398 24.60 0.04 17.86
C PRO A 398 25.56 1.18 17.46
N THR A 399 26.47 1.57 18.35
CA THR A 399 27.45 2.63 18.06
C THR A 399 28.50 2.15 17.05
N LEU A 400 28.99 0.92 17.17
CA LEU A 400 29.91 0.32 16.20
C LEU A 400 29.28 0.17 14.83
N LEU A 401 28.01 -0.25 14.76
CA LEU A 401 27.25 -0.37 13.53
C LEU A 401 27.02 1.00 12.87
N ALA A 402 26.73 2.04 13.65
CA ALA A 402 26.62 3.40 13.14
C ALA A 402 27.95 3.87 12.53
N VAL A 403 29.08 3.64 13.22
CA VAL A 403 30.42 3.97 12.70
C VAL A 403 30.73 3.16 11.43
N ALA A 404 30.45 1.86 11.42
CA ALA A 404 30.65 0.99 10.26
C ALA A 404 29.80 1.45 9.07
N GLY A 405 28.55 1.85 9.31
CA GLY A 405 27.66 2.43 8.30
C GLY A 405 28.20 3.73 7.71
N ILE A 406 28.74 4.63 8.53
CA ILE A 406 29.39 5.87 8.07
C ILE A 406 30.62 5.54 7.22
N VAL A 407 31.46 4.60 7.66
CA VAL A 407 32.65 4.17 6.90
C VAL A 407 32.24 3.57 5.55
N LEU A 408 31.23 2.69 5.55
CA LEU A 408 30.68 2.10 4.32
C LEU A 408 30.15 3.18 3.38
N TYR A 409 29.39 4.15 3.90
CA TYR A 409 28.90 5.29 3.14
C TYR A 409 30.04 6.09 2.49
N VAL A 410 31.04 6.51 3.26
CA VAL A 410 32.19 7.25 2.72
C VAL A 410 32.94 6.42 1.67
N ALA A 411 33.10 5.11 1.89
CA ALA A 411 33.72 4.20 0.92
C ALA A 411 32.91 4.09 -0.38
N THR A 412 31.57 4.01 -0.31
CA THR A 412 30.70 3.97 -1.49
C THR A 412 30.75 5.27 -2.29
N ILE A 413 30.82 6.44 -1.63
CA ILE A 413 31.00 7.72 -2.32
C ILE A 413 32.37 7.80 -2.97
N TRP A 414 33.44 7.45 -2.25
CA TRP A 414 34.80 7.44 -2.79
C TRP A 414 34.94 6.51 -4.00
N TYR A 415 34.23 5.39 -4.00
CA TYR A 415 34.18 4.50 -5.15
C TYR A 415 33.39 5.11 -6.31
N SER A 416 32.20 5.67 -6.03
CA SER A 416 31.33 6.32 -7.02
C SER A 416 31.99 7.54 -7.68
N SER A 417 32.79 8.30 -6.93
CA SER A 417 33.44 9.53 -7.42
C SER A 417 34.45 9.29 -8.55
N ARG A 418 34.90 8.04 -8.74
CA ARG A 418 35.81 7.62 -9.82
C ARG A 418 35.12 7.49 -11.17
N TYR A 419 33.80 7.57 -11.20
CA TYR A 419 32.98 7.40 -12.39
C TYR A 419 32.17 8.67 -12.65
N PRO A 420 31.79 8.94 -13.91
CA PRO A 420 30.93 10.07 -14.25
C PRO A 420 29.55 9.93 -13.59
N ASP A 421 28.92 11.05 -13.31
CA ASP A 421 27.54 11.06 -12.83
C ASP A 421 26.58 10.55 -13.91
N LEU A 422 25.46 9.99 -13.46
CA LEU A 422 24.38 9.64 -14.36
C LEU A 422 23.69 10.92 -14.81
N GLU A 423 23.71 11.21 -16.11
CA GLU A 423 22.90 12.28 -16.68
C GLU A 423 21.42 11.94 -16.51
N LEU A 424 20.58 12.97 -16.36
CA LEU A 424 19.14 12.81 -16.46
C LEU A 424 18.83 12.53 -17.93
N ASP A 425 18.28 11.36 -18.23
CA ASP A 425 17.91 10.98 -19.60
C ASP A 425 16.91 12.01 -20.15
N ASP A 426 17.18 12.59 -21.31
CA ASP A 426 16.16 13.36 -22.02
C ASP A 426 15.03 12.40 -22.43
N PRO A 427 13.80 12.56 -21.91
CA PRO A 427 12.66 11.70 -22.27
C PRO A 427 12.41 11.63 -23.77
N ASN A 428 12.88 12.66 -24.50
CA ASN A 428 12.69 12.80 -25.93
C ASN A 428 13.91 12.38 -26.76
N ALA A 429 15.05 12.03 -26.17
CA ALA A 429 16.21 11.56 -26.92
C ALA A 429 16.02 10.09 -27.39
N PRO A 430 16.52 9.71 -28.58
CA PRO A 430 16.52 8.31 -29.00
C PRO A 430 17.56 7.52 -28.18
N ILE A 431 17.13 6.46 -27.49
CA ILE A 431 18.04 5.52 -26.83
C ILE A 431 18.70 4.67 -27.92
N LEU A 432 19.84 5.13 -28.43
CA LEU A 432 20.60 4.46 -29.50
C LEU A 432 21.47 3.30 -28.96
N GLU A 433 21.96 3.41 -27.72
CA GLU A 433 22.69 2.36 -27.02
C GLU A 433 22.19 2.21 -25.58
N LEU A 434 22.03 0.98 -25.12
CA LEU A 434 21.66 0.70 -23.73
C LEU A 434 22.86 0.91 -22.79
N PRO A 435 22.66 1.56 -21.63
CA PRO A 435 23.69 1.62 -20.60
C PRO A 435 24.00 0.22 -20.06
N ARG A 436 25.23 -0.01 -19.60
CA ARG A 436 25.61 -1.28 -18.98
C ARG A 436 25.19 -1.26 -17.51
N ALA A 437 24.54 -2.34 -17.06
CA ALA A 437 23.98 -2.40 -15.70
C ALA A 437 25.02 -2.08 -14.62
N TRP A 438 26.23 -2.66 -14.72
CA TRP A 438 27.32 -2.39 -13.77
C TRP A 438 27.79 -0.94 -13.77
N ASP A 439 27.79 -0.26 -14.93
CA ASP A 439 28.22 1.13 -15.02
C ASP A 439 27.24 2.05 -14.29
N VAL A 440 25.95 1.70 -14.24
CA VAL A 440 24.92 2.41 -13.48
C VAL A 440 24.98 2.03 -12.00
N THR A 441 25.00 0.74 -11.66
CA THR A 441 24.96 0.26 -10.26
C THR A 441 26.03 0.89 -9.38
N ARG A 442 27.26 1.02 -9.87
CA ARG A 442 28.39 1.56 -9.10
C ARG A 442 28.30 3.05 -8.74
N THR A 443 27.37 3.81 -9.32
CA THR A 443 27.23 5.27 -9.11
C THR A 443 26.24 5.65 -7.99
N GLY A 444 25.47 4.68 -7.50
CA GLY A 444 24.39 4.91 -6.53
C GLY A 444 24.29 3.86 -5.43
N LEU A 445 25.40 3.17 -5.12
CA LEU A 445 25.43 2.15 -4.05
C LEU A 445 25.06 2.73 -2.68
N ASP A 446 25.34 4.00 -2.44
CA ASP A 446 25.01 4.70 -1.21
C ASP A 446 23.49 4.91 -1.03
N PHE A 447 22.69 4.90 -2.10
CA PHE A 447 21.23 4.94 -1.99
C PHE A 447 20.64 3.68 -1.36
N LEU A 448 21.37 2.57 -1.38
CA LEU A 448 20.94 1.32 -0.73
C LEU A 448 21.13 1.34 0.79
N ILE A 449 22.02 2.18 1.31
CA ILE A 449 22.33 2.26 2.74
C ILE A 449 21.09 2.65 3.58
N PRO A 450 20.37 3.76 3.28
CA PRO A 450 19.22 4.16 4.09
C PRO A 450 18.04 3.17 3.95
N ILE A 451 17.92 2.48 2.81
CA ILE A 451 16.96 1.37 2.62
C ILE A 451 17.35 0.17 3.49
N ALA A 452 18.64 -0.18 3.54
CA ALA A 452 19.15 -1.26 4.38
C ALA A 452 18.95 -0.97 5.88
N VAL A 453 19.17 0.29 6.31
CA VAL A 453 18.87 0.73 7.69
C VAL A 453 17.38 0.57 7.98
N LEU A 454 16.50 1.04 7.08
CA LEU A 454 15.06 0.89 7.23
C LEU A 454 14.66 -0.59 7.38
N LEU A 455 15.11 -1.43 6.45
CA LEU A 455 14.80 -2.86 6.42
C LEU A 455 15.35 -3.57 7.66
N TRP A 456 16.56 -3.23 8.11
CA TRP A 456 17.17 -3.82 9.30
C TRP A 456 16.36 -3.50 10.56
N CYS A 457 16.12 -2.21 10.81
CA CYS A 457 15.37 -1.75 11.97
C CYS A 457 13.95 -2.33 12.01
N LEU A 458 13.31 -2.44 10.84
CA LEU A 458 11.91 -2.83 10.76
C LEU A 458 11.68 -4.34 10.73
N MET A 459 12.52 -5.09 9.99
CA MET A 459 12.34 -6.53 9.78
C MET A 459 13.16 -7.40 10.73
N VAL A 460 14.36 -6.96 11.10
CA VAL A 460 15.30 -7.77 11.90
C VAL A 460 15.20 -7.40 13.37
N GLU A 461 15.36 -6.12 13.71
CA GLU A 461 15.21 -5.63 15.09
C GLU A 461 13.75 -5.52 15.53
N GLN A 462 12.82 -5.52 14.56
CA GLN A 462 11.37 -5.34 14.80
C GLN A 462 11.05 -4.10 15.63
N LEU A 463 11.82 -3.02 15.44
CA LEU A 463 11.53 -1.73 16.06
C LEU A 463 10.17 -1.21 15.56
N SER A 464 9.55 -0.33 16.34
CA SER A 464 8.31 0.32 15.92
C SER A 464 8.48 1.00 14.54
N PRO A 465 7.41 1.05 13.71
CA PRO A 465 7.50 1.68 12.39
C PRO A 465 8.04 3.12 12.42
N GLY A 466 7.63 3.91 13.42
CA GLY A 466 8.10 5.28 13.59
C GLY A 466 9.60 5.38 13.89
N LEU A 467 10.11 4.52 14.78
CA LEU A 467 11.54 4.52 15.11
C LEU A 467 12.40 4.04 13.94
N SER A 468 11.93 3.03 13.20
CA SER A 468 12.61 2.54 11.98
C SER A 468 12.67 3.63 10.91
N ALA A 469 11.55 4.32 10.65
CA ALA A 469 11.48 5.44 9.72
C ALA A 469 12.37 6.61 10.15
N PHE A 470 12.43 6.91 11.45
CA PHE A 470 13.30 7.94 12.00
C PHE A 470 14.78 7.67 11.65
N TRP A 471 15.30 6.48 11.95
CA TRP A 471 16.70 6.15 11.65
C TRP A 471 17.01 6.14 10.16
N ALA A 472 16.10 5.64 9.33
CA ALA A 472 16.21 5.70 7.88
C ALA A 472 16.22 7.15 7.37
N THR A 473 15.34 8.01 7.91
CA THR A 473 15.22 9.43 7.57
C THR A 473 16.48 10.19 7.97
N VAL A 474 17.01 9.97 9.16
CA VAL A 474 18.28 10.58 9.62
C VAL A 474 19.45 10.15 8.73
N THR A 475 19.46 8.89 8.30
CA THR A 475 20.51 8.38 7.40
C THR A 475 20.45 9.08 6.04
N ILE A 476 19.29 9.16 5.39
CA ILE A 476 19.17 9.87 4.11
C ILE A 476 19.39 11.38 4.24
N LEU A 477 18.99 11.99 5.37
CA LEU A 477 19.29 13.38 5.69
C LEU A 477 20.81 13.64 5.70
N GLY A 478 21.56 12.74 6.35
CA GLY A 478 23.02 12.77 6.36
C GLY A 478 23.62 12.61 4.96
N ILE A 479 23.07 11.72 4.13
CA ILE A 479 23.51 11.52 2.74
C ILE A 479 23.24 12.78 1.91
N VAL A 480 22.03 13.33 1.92
CA VAL A 480 21.69 14.57 1.18
C VAL A 480 22.61 15.73 1.60
N ALA A 481 22.87 15.88 2.90
CA ALA A 481 23.72 16.95 3.42
C ALA A 481 25.21 16.80 3.03
N THR A 482 25.71 15.57 2.86
CA THR A 482 27.15 15.31 2.73
C THR A 482 27.60 14.76 1.37
N ARG A 483 26.70 14.19 0.56
CA ARG A 483 27.05 13.50 -0.70
C ARG A 483 27.77 14.42 -1.68
N ARG A 484 27.15 15.55 -2.05
CA ARG A 484 27.75 16.53 -2.99
C ARG A 484 29.08 17.10 -2.46
N PRO A 485 29.19 17.53 -1.19
CA PRO A 485 30.47 17.95 -0.61
C PRO A 485 31.57 16.89 -0.66
N LEU A 486 31.25 15.64 -0.31
CA LEU A 486 32.22 14.53 -0.32
C LEU A 486 32.65 14.17 -1.74
N MET A 487 31.72 14.12 -2.70
CA MET A 487 32.06 13.92 -4.12
C MET A 487 32.98 15.03 -4.64
N ALA A 488 32.71 16.29 -4.29
CA ALA A 488 33.57 17.40 -4.68
C ALA A 488 34.98 17.30 -4.08
N ILE A 489 35.11 16.85 -2.82
CA ILE A 489 36.43 16.60 -2.21
C ILE A 489 37.18 15.51 -2.99
N PHE A 490 36.55 14.37 -3.28
CA PHE A 490 37.22 13.27 -3.96
C PHE A 490 37.52 13.55 -5.43
N ARG A 491 36.68 14.33 -6.12
CA ARG A 491 36.90 14.77 -7.51
C ARG A 491 37.78 16.02 -7.64
N LYS A 492 38.12 16.67 -6.52
CA LYS A 492 38.88 17.94 -6.46
C LYS A 492 38.16 19.10 -7.17
N GLU A 493 36.85 19.20 -6.96
CA GLU A 493 35.96 20.24 -7.49
C GLU A 493 35.70 21.36 -6.45
N HIS A 494 34.87 22.35 -6.80
CA HIS A 494 34.57 23.52 -5.96
C HIS A 494 33.71 23.20 -4.72
N PHE A 495 34.36 22.87 -3.61
CA PHE A 495 33.71 22.50 -2.34
C PHE A 495 32.64 23.49 -1.84
N SER A 496 32.90 24.80 -1.89
CA SER A 496 31.98 25.82 -1.36
C SER A 496 30.64 25.86 -2.10
N SER A 497 30.67 25.68 -3.43
CA SER A 497 29.47 25.61 -4.26
C SER A 497 28.65 24.36 -3.94
N SER A 498 29.31 23.22 -3.72
CA SER A 498 28.68 21.94 -3.39
C SER A 498 28.04 21.94 -2.01
N VAL A 499 28.64 22.61 -1.01
CA VAL A 499 28.05 22.77 0.33
C VAL A 499 26.78 23.62 0.26
N ARG A 500 26.80 24.72 -0.48
CA ARG A 500 25.60 25.56 -0.67
C ARG A 500 24.49 24.79 -1.38
N ALA A 501 24.85 24.03 -2.42
CA ALA A 501 23.90 23.20 -3.14
C ALA A 501 23.29 22.11 -2.25
N ALA A 502 24.10 21.41 -1.44
CA ALA A 502 23.61 20.41 -0.50
C ALA A 502 22.71 21.00 0.60
N ALA A 503 23.05 22.19 1.12
CA ALA A 503 22.20 22.89 2.07
C ALA A 503 20.85 23.26 1.45
N TRP A 504 20.84 23.69 0.18
CA TRP A 504 19.61 23.96 -0.56
C TRP A 504 18.79 22.69 -0.77
N ASP A 505 19.40 21.61 -1.28
CA ASP A 505 18.72 20.33 -1.49
C ASP A 505 18.12 19.78 -0.19
N LEU A 506 18.81 19.99 0.94
CA LEU A 506 18.33 19.60 2.26
C LEU A 506 17.10 20.42 2.68
N THR A 507 17.16 21.75 2.58
CA THR A 507 16.03 22.62 2.93
C THR A 507 14.83 22.38 2.02
N ASP A 508 15.08 22.21 0.72
CA ASP A 508 14.06 21.95 -0.28
C ASP A 508 13.46 20.54 -0.10
N GLY A 509 14.28 19.54 0.22
CA GLY A 509 13.82 18.19 0.54
C GLY A 509 12.95 18.12 1.81
N LEU A 510 13.35 18.82 2.87
CA LEU A 510 12.53 18.95 4.09
C LEU A 510 11.20 19.64 3.82
N ALA A 511 11.21 20.72 3.03
CA ALA A 511 10.01 21.45 2.66
C ALA A 511 9.10 20.64 1.73
N LEU A 512 9.67 19.98 0.72
CA LEU A 512 8.94 19.13 -0.22
C LEU A 512 8.29 17.94 0.49
N GLY A 513 8.99 17.33 1.45
CA GLY A 513 8.43 16.25 2.27
C GLY A 513 7.19 16.72 3.04
N ALA A 514 7.25 17.90 3.67
CA ALA A 514 6.10 18.46 4.37
C ALA A 514 4.97 18.84 3.40
N ARG A 515 5.30 19.39 2.22
CA ARG A 515 4.32 19.74 1.18
C ARG A 515 3.59 18.50 0.68
N ASN A 516 4.31 17.41 0.40
CA ASN A 516 3.73 16.10 0.05
C ASN A 516 2.81 15.55 1.14
N MET A 517 3.04 15.96 2.39
CA MET A 517 2.25 15.53 3.53
C MET A 517 0.99 16.35 3.80
N ILE A 518 0.86 17.55 3.23
CA ILE A 518 -0.32 18.43 3.44
C ILE A 518 -1.61 17.69 3.07
N GLY A 519 -1.68 17.15 1.86
CA GLY A 519 -2.84 16.42 1.37
C GLY A 519 -3.16 15.18 2.20
N ILE A 520 -2.15 14.39 2.58
CA ILE A 520 -2.33 13.17 3.39
C ILE A 520 -2.79 13.52 4.82
N GLY A 521 -2.27 14.60 5.41
CA GLY A 521 -2.66 15.05 6.75
C GLY A 521 -4.12 15.50 6.80
N VAL A 522 -4.55 16.27 5.80
CA VAL A 522 -5.97 16.63 5.64
C VAL A 522 -6.83 15.41 5.33
N ALA A 523 -6.38 14.50 4.47
CA ALA A 523 -7.13 13.30 4.10
C ALA A 523 -7.40 12.39 5.29
N THR A 524 -6.40 12.18 6.16
CA THR A 524 -6.52 11.35 7.36
C THR A 524 -7.43 12.00 8.41
N ALA A 525 -7.33 13.32 8.60
CA ALA A 525 -8.25 14.09 9.44
C ALA A 525 -9.70 13.98 8.95
N THR A 526 -9.94 14.12 7.64
CA THR A 526 -11.27 14.02 7.05
C THR A 526 -11.80 12.59 7.03
N ALA A 527 -10.95 11.58 6.84
CA ALA A 527 -11.32 10.18 7.04
C ALA A 527 -11.74 9.93 8.50
N GLY A 528 -11.15 10.65 9.46
CA GLY A 528 -11.62 10.69 10.85
C GLY A 528 -13.06 11.18 11.02
N ILE A 529 -13.60 12.01 10.11
CA ILE A 529 -15.04 12.34 10.05
C ILE A 529 -15.89 11.12 9.75
N VAL A 530 -15.43 10.31 8.79
CA VAL A 530 -16.14 9.10 8.42
C VAL A 530 -16.06 8.06 9.53
N VAL A 531 -14.87 7.78 10.05
CA VAL A 531 -14.67 6.83 11.16
C VAL A 531 -15.46 7.26 12.40
N GLY A 532 -15.39 8.54 12.78
CA GLY A 532 -16.15 9.08 13.91
C GLY A 532 -17.67 8.96 13.72
N THR A 533 -18.15 9.14 12.49
CA THR A 533 -19.56 8.90 12.17
C THR A 533 -19.93 7.42 12.31
N ILE A 534 -19.11 6.51 11.79
CA ILE A 534 -19.36 5.07 11.86
C ILE A 534 -19.45 4.61 13.31
N THR A 535 -18.52 5.05 14.17
CA THR A 535 -18.52 4.69 15.60
C THR A 535 -19.68 5.34 16.36
N LEU A 536 -20.07 6.56 16.00
CA LEU A 536 -21.18 7.27 16.64
C LEU A 536 -22.56 6.70 16.29
N THR A 537 -22.72 6.19 15.06
CA THR A 537 -24.01 5.74 14.51
C THR A 537 -24.19 4.22 14.57
N GLY A 538 -23.11 3.45 14.65
CA GLY A 538 -23.15 1.99 14.55
C GLY A 538 -23.21 1.45 13.11
N LEU A 539 -22.94 2.29 12.11
CA LEU A 539 -23.09 1.94 10.68
C LEU A 539 -22.33 0.66 10.27
N GLY A 540 -21.22 0.33 10.94
CA GLY A 540 -20.47 -0.90 10.64
C GLY A 540 -21.33 -2.18 10.72
N LEU A 541 -22.17 -2.29 11.76
CA LEU A 541 -23.10 -3.42 11.93
C LEU A 541 -24.17 -3.44 10.84
N MET A 542 -24.68 -2.26 10.49
CA MET A 542 -25.73 -2.11 9.48
C MET A 542 -25.24 -2.49 8.07
N MET A 543 -23.96 -2.24 7.78
CA MET A 543 -23.34 -2.68 6.53
C MET A 543 -23.22 -4.21 6.47
N THR A 544 -23.02 -4.88 7.60
CA THR A 544 -23.03 -6.35 7.68
C THR A 544 -24.40 -6.88 7.27
N GLU A 545 -25.48 -6.38 7.89
CA GLU A 545 -26.86 -6.76 7.57
C GLU A 545 -27.23 -6.49 6.10
N LEU A 546 -26.86 -5.31 5.57
CA LEU A 546 -27.13 -4.96 4.18
C LEU A 546 -26.47 -5.95 3.20
N VAL A 547 -25.19 -6.26 3.43
CA VAL A 547 -24.45 -7.18 2.56
C VAL A 547 -24.98 -8.60 2.72
N GLU A 548 -25.34 -9.02 3.93
CA GLU A 548 -25.97 -10.32 4.17
C GLU A 548 -27.30 -10.45 3.42
N PHE A 549 -28.17 -9.46 3.56
CA PHE A 549 -29.48 -9.42 2.91
C PHE A 549 -29.37 -9.52 1.39
N ILE A 550 -28.46 -8.76 0.76
CA ILE A 550 -28.27 -8.79 -0.70
C ILE A 550 -27.58 -10.08 -1.15
N SER A 551 -26.62 -10.59 -0.36
CA SER A 551 -25.88 -11.80 -0.73
C SER A 551 -26.66 -13.10 -0.49
N GLY A 552 -27.71 -13.06 0.35
CA GLY A 552 -28.50 -14.24 0.73
C GLY A 552 -27.65 -15.31 1.40
N GLY A 553 -26.64 -14.90 2.18
CA GLY A 553 -25.67 -15.79 2.82
C GLY A 553 -24.63 -16.41 1.88
N ASN A 554 -24.63 -16.07 0.59
CA ASN A 554 -23.61 -16.58 -0.34
C ASN A 554 -22.30 -15.80 -0.22
N VAL A 555 -21.25 -16.48 0.23
CA VAL A 555 -19.92 -15.88 0.45
C VAL A 555 -19.34 -15.23 -0.81
N ILE A 556 -19.48 -15.85 -1.98
CA ILE A 556 -18.89 -15.31 -3.21
C ILE A 556 -19.60 -14.01 -3.59
N LEU A 557 -20.93 -13.97 -3.50
CA LEU A 557 -21.70 -12.75 -3.74
C LEU A 557 -21.35 -11.66 -2.72
N MET A 558 -21.22 -12.01 -1.45
CA MET A 558 -20.78 -11.11 -0.39
C MET A 558 -19.41 -10.49 -0.72
N LEU A 559 -18.41 -11.29 -1.08
CA LEU A 559 -17.08 -10.78 -1.45
C LEU A 559 -17.12 -9.91 -2.70
N ILE A 560 -17.94 -10.24 -3.70
CA ILE A 560 -18.12 -9.40 -4.90
C ILE A 560 -18.76 -8.06 -4.54
N LEU A 561 -19.78 -8.05 -3.68
CA LEU A 561 -20.43 -6.83 -3.19
C LEU A 561 -19.45 -5.97 -2.40
N VAL A 562 -18.71 -6.57 -1.46
CA VAL A 562 -17.68 -5.86 -0.69
C VAL A 562 -16.61 -5.30 -1.61
N ALA A 563 -16.15 -6.05 -2.60
CA ALA A 563 -15.18 -5.57 -3.60
C ALA A 563 -15.73 -4.37 -4.39
N ALA A 564 -16.99 -4.43 -4.83
CA ALA A 564 -17.65 -3.33 -5.53
C ALA A 564 -17.82 -2.09 -4.65
N ILE A 565 -18.28 -2.26 -3.41
CA ILE A 565 -18.42 -1.17 -2.43
C ILE A 565 -17.05 -0.56 -2.13
N SER A 566 -16.02 -1.38 -1.94
CA SER A 566 -14.64 -0.93 -1.71
C SER A 566 -14.10 -0.11 -2.88
N LEU A 567 -14.34 -0.54 -4.13
CA LEU A 567 -13.95 0.20 -5.32
C LEU A 567 -14.67 1.54 -5.39
N VAL A 568 -15.99 1.57 -5.19
CA VAL A 568 -16.81 2.80 -5.27
C VAL A 568 -16.43 3.78 -4.17
N LEU A 569 -16.27 3.32 -2.93
CA LEU A 569 -15.85 4.17 -1.81
C LEU A 569 -14.43 4.71 -2.00
N GLY A 570 -13.56 3.95 -2.67
CA GLY A 570 -12.18 4.36 -2.92
C GLY A 570 -11.98 5.34 -4.08
N MET A 571 -12.98 5.52 -4.94
CA MET A 571 -12.84 6.36 -6.13
C MET A 571 -12.58 7.83 -5.78
N GLY A 572 -11.46 8.36 -6.28
CA GLY A 572 -11.12 9.78 -6.13
C GLY A 572 -10.62 10.18 -4.75
N ILE A 573 -10.17 9.22 -3.94
CA ILE A 573 -9.63 9.45 -2.60
C ILE A 573 -8.19 8.92 -2.54
N PRO A 574 -7.22 9.64 -1.93
CA PRO A 574 -5.87 9.12 -1.76
C PRO A 574 -5.87 7.77 -1.04
N THR A 575 -4.97 6.87 -1.47
CA THR A 575 -4.87 5.49 -1.00
C THR A 575 -4.92 5.31 0.52
N THR A 576 -4.25 6.18 1.28
CA THR A 576 -4.26 6.11 2.75
C THR A 576 -5.66 6.34 3.32
N ALA A 577 -6.33 7.42 2.89
CA ALA A 577 -7.67 7.76 3.36
C ALA A 577 -8.72 6.78 2.83
N ASN A 578 -8.56 6.32 1.60
CA ASN A 578 -9.34 5.24 1.02
C ASN A 578 -9.24 3.96 1.86
N TYR A 579 -8.02 3.53 2.20
CA TYR A 579 -7.84 2.35 3.04
C TYR A 579 -8.48 2.51 4.43
N ILE A 580 -8.35 3.67 5.08
CA ILE A 580 -9.03 3.94 6.37
C ILE A 580 -10.54 3.77 6.24
N LEU A 581 -11.12 4.38 5.20
CA LEU A 581 -12.55 4.36 4.93
C LEU A 581 -13.04 2.92 4.70
N VAL A 582 -12.40 2.21 3.77
CA VAL A 582 -12.82 0.87 3.39
C VAL A 582 -12.52 -0.14 4.49
N ALA A 583 -11.38 -0.08 5.16
CA ALA A 583 -11.05 -1.01 6.24
C ALA A 583 -11.99 -0.84 7.44
N THR A 584 -12.34 0.39 7.83
CA THR A 584 -13.25 0.62 8.96
C THR A 584 -14.67 0.11 8.64
N LEU A 585 -15.11 0.24 7.40
CA LEU A 585 -16.48 -0.08 7.02
C LEU A 585 -16.66 -1.54 6.58
N MET A 586 -15.75 -2.04 5.73
CA MET A 586 -15.91 -3.32 5.01
C MET A 586 -15.12 -4.48 5.61
N ALA A 587 -14.03 -4.24 6.34
CA ALA A 587 -13.30 -5.35 6.95
C ALA A 587 -14.15 -6.11 7.99
N PRO A 588 -14.89 -5.43 8.91
CA PRO A 588 -15.77 -6.13 9.85
C PRO A 588 -16.84 -6.98 9.13
N VAL A 589 -17.42 -6.46 8.05
CA VAL A 589 -18.43 -7.17 7.25
C VAL A 589 -17.90 -8.51 6.71
N VAL A 590 -16.68 -8.51 6.15
CA VAL A 590 -16.08 -9.75 5.61
C VAL A 590 -15.73 -10.72 6.74
N VAL A 591 -15.27 -10.22 7.89
CA VAL A 591 -14.97 -11.05 9.07
C VAL A 591 -16.24 -11.72 9.59
N ASP A 592 -17.29 -10.95 9.86
CA ASP A 592 -18.52 -11.44 10.48
C ASP A 592 -19.27 -12.40 9.55
N LEU A 593 -19.55 -11.98 8.32
CA LEU A 593 -20.30 -12.82 7.38
C LEU A 593 -19.47 -14.02 6.92
N GLY A 594 -18.14 -13.88 6.83
CA GLY A 594 -17.24 -14.99 6.54
C GLY A 594 -17.32 -16.06 7.64
N ALA A 595 -17.23 -15.63 8.91
CA ALA A 595 -17.31 -16.50 10.07
C ALA A 595 -18.67 -17.20 10.17
N GLN A 596 -19.77 -16.48 9.95
CA GLN A 596 -21.13 -17.03 9.95
C GLN A 596 -21.35 -18.05 8.81
N ALA A 597 -20.75 -17.82 7.64
CA ALA A 597 -20.79 -18.76 6.53
C ALA A 597 -19.84 -19.97 6.69
N GLY A 598 -19.25 -20.14 7.87
CA GLY A 598 -18.35 -21.25 8.20
C GLY A 598 -16.93 -21.11 7.65
N LEU A 599 -16.53 -19.92 7.18
CA LEU A 599 -15.19 -19.63 6.67
C LEU A 599 -14.39 -18.84 7.69
N ALA A 600 -13.39 -19.50 8.27
CA ALA A 600 -12.46 -18.89 9.20
C ALA A 600 -11.39 -18.09 8.43
N ILE A 601 -11.68 -16.83 8.09
CA ILE A 601 -10.78 -15.97 7.30
C ILE A 601 -9.77 -15.27 8.23
N PRO A 602 -8.45 -15.40 8.01
CA PRO A 602 -7.47 -14.66 8.78
C PRO A 602 -7.67 -13.14 8.62
N LEU A 603 -7.63 -12.40 9.73
CA LEU A 603 -7.88 -10.95 9.73
C LEU A 603 -6.98 -10.19 8.74
N ILE A 604 -5.69 -10.55 8.63
CA ILE A 604 -4.79 -9.93 7.65
C ILE A 604 -5.24 -10.14 6.19
N ALA A 605 -5.82 -11.30 5.87
CA ALA A 605 -6.36 -11.56 4.53
C ALA A 605 -7.54 -10.63 4.24
N VAL A 606 -8.42 -10.38 5.21
CA VAL A 606 -9.52 -9.43 5.07
C VAL A 606 -9.00 -8.01 4.83
N HIS A 607 -8.03 -7.56 5.61
CA HIS A 607 -7.45 -6.23 5.45
C HIS A 607 -6.69 -6.07 4.12
N LEU A 608 -5.98 -7.10 3.65
CA LEU A 608 -5.38 -7.11 2.31
C LEU A 608 -6.46 -7.14 1.22
N PHE A 609 -7.59 -7.82 1.42
CA PHE A 609 -8.68 -7.87 0.45
C PHE A 609 -9.23 -6.47 0.18
N VAL A 610 -9.65 -5.78 1.24
CA VAL A 610 -10.19 -4.42 1.13
C VAL A 610 -9.14 -3.43 0.65
N PHE A 611 -7.87 -3.60 1.01
CA PHE A 611 -6.77 -2.77 0.53
C PHE A 611 -6.55 -2.89 -0.99
N TYR A 612 -6.56 -4.11 -1.52
CA TYR A 612 -6.41 -4.34 -2.97
C TYR A 612 -7.53 -3.69 -3.77
N PHE A 613 -8.78 -3.79 -3.31
CA PHE A 613 -9.90 -3.10 -3.98
C PHE A 613 -9.88 -1.59 -3.78
N GLY A 614 -9.41 -1.12 -2.62
CA GLY A 614 -9.13 0.30 -2.39
C GLY A 614 -8.18 0.85 -3.45
N ILE A 615 -6.97 0.30 -3.59
CA ILE A 615 -5.97 0.83 -4.54
C ILE A 615 -6.38 0.69 -6.02
N MET A 616 -7.20 -0.31 -6.36
CA MET A 616 -7.66 -0.49 -7.73
C MET A 616 -8.67 0.59 -8.15
N ALA A 617 -9.25 1.34 -7.20
CA ALA A 617 -10.06 2.50 -7.52
C ALA A 617 -9.25 3.58 -8.29
N ASP A 618 -7.92 3.65 -8.11
CA ASP A 618 -7.03 4.62 -8.77
C ASP A 618 -6.86 4.41 -10.29
N ILE A 619 -7.33 3.28 -10.84
CA ILE A 619 -7.31 3.00 -12.29
C ILE A 619 -8.70 2.72 -12.86
N THR A 620 -9.70 2.55 -12.01
CA THR A 620 -11.05 2.17 -12.43
C THR A 620 -11.82 3.43 -12.85
N PRO A 621 -12.38 3.47 -14.08
CA PRO A 621 -13.29 4.56 -14.47
C PRO A 621 -14.51 4.66 -13.53
N PRO A 622 -15.07 5.86 -13.32
CA PRO A 622 -14.84 7.09 -14.07
C PRO A 622 -13.74 8.02 -13.53
N VAL A 623 -13.07 7.70 -12.42
CA VAL A 623 -12.18 8.66 -11.71
C VAL A 623 -10.68 8.38 -11.87
N GLY A 624 -10.27 7.12 -12.05
CA GLY A 624 -8.88 6.64 -11.92
C GLY A 624 -7.74 7.66 -12.09
N LEU A 625 -7.28 8.25 -10.98
CA LEU A 625 -6.29 9.35 -10.96
C LEU A 625 -4.96 8.97 -11.61
N ALA A 626 -4.47 7.75 -11.38
CA ALA A 626 -3.24 7.27 -11.99
C ALA A 626 -3.39 7.08 -13.50
N ALA A 627 -4.57 6.61 -13.95
CA ALA A 627 -4.89 6.50 -15.37
C ALA A 627 -4.97 7.88 -16.04
N PHE A 628 -5.52 8.88 -15.35
CA PHE A 628 -5.60 10.25 -15.84
C PHE A 628 -4.22 10.89 -15.97
N ALA A 629 -3.37 10.76 -14.95
CA ALA A 629 -1.98 11.21 -15.03
C ALA A 629 -1.23 10.57 -16.20
N ALA A 630 -1.39 9.26 -16.39
CA ALA A 630 -0.74 8.53 -17.47
C ALA A 630 -1.28 8.94 -18.85
N ALA A 631 -2.59 9.18 -18.97
CA ALA A 631 -3.24 9.63 -20.19
C ALA A 631 -2.79 11.05 -20.60
N ALA A 632 -2.57 11.92 -19.63
CA ALA A 632 -2.06 13.27 -19.88
C ALA A 632 -0.62 13.26 -20.40
N ILE A 633 0.24 12.38 -19.86
CA ILE A 633 1.61 12.18 -20.36
C ILE A 633 1.57 11.52 -21.76
N SER A 634 0.69 10.54 -21.97
CA SER A 634 0.57 9.83 -23.25
C SER A 634 -0.14 10.66 -24.34
N LYS A 635 -0.86 11.71 -23.94
CA LYS A 635 -1.75 12.55 -24.75
C LYS A 635 -2.89 11.77 -25.41
N GLU A 636 -3.61 10.98 -24.63
CA GLU A 636 -4.69 10.09 -25.08
C GLU A 636 -5.94 10.25 -24.21
N ASP A 637 -7.03 9.57 -24.59
CA ASP A 637 -8.27 9.58 -23.82
C ASP A 637 -8.08 8.95 -22.42
N PRO A 638 -8.40 9.70 -21.34
CA PRO A 638 -8.20 9.23 -19.97
C PRO A 638 -9.11 8.05 -19.60
N ILE A 639 -10.33 8.01 -20.13
CA ILE A 639 -11.30 6.94 -19.85
C ILE A 639 -10.90 5.63 -20.55
N ALA A 640 -10.45 5.70 -21.81
CA ALA A 640 -9.91 4.56 -22.55
C ALA A 640 -8.65 4.01 -21.88
N THR A 641 -7.76 4.89 -21.41
CA THR A 641 -6.57 4.51 -20.63
C THR A 641 -6.97 3.83 -19.32
N GLY A 642 -7.98 4.35 -18.63
CA GLY A 642 -8.55 3.74 -17.42
C GLY A 642 -9.18 2.36 -17.67
N PHE A 643 -10.03 2.20 -18.68
CA PHE A 643 -10.61 0.90 -19.03
C PHE A 643 -9.53 -0.12 -19.41
N GLN A 644 -8.55 0.27 -20.21
CA GLN A 644 -7.44 -0.58 -20.58
C GLN A 644 -6.58 -0.98 -19.37
N GLY A 645 -6.37 -0.04 -18.46
CA GLY A 645 -5.67 -0.24 -17.19
C GLY A 645 -6.43 -1.17 -16.25
N ALA A 646 -7.73 -0.96 -16.05
CA ALA A 646 -8.58 -1.82 -15.23
C ALA A 646 -8.61 -3.27 -15.76
N PHE A 647 -8.68 -3.44 -17.09
CA PHE A 647 -8.56 -4.76 -17.71
C PHE A 647 -7.21 -5.40 -17.42
N TYR A 648 -6.10 -4.64 -17.50
CA TYR A 648 -4.80 -5.13 -17.11
C TYR A 648 -4.77 -5.51 -15.61
N SER A 649 -5.37 -4.71 -14.74
CA SER A 649 -5.42 -4.95 -13.29
C SER A 649 -6.26 -6.16 -12.86
N LEU A 650 -7.04 -6.81 -13.74
CA LEU A 650 -7.82 -8.02 -13.38
C LEU A 650 -6.95 -9.12 -12.75
N ARG A 651 -5.69 -9.25 -13.18
CA ARG A 651 -4.74 -10.21 -12.60
C ARG A 651 -4.38 -9.88 -11.14
N THR A 652 -4.43 -8.60 -10.77
CA THR A 652 -4.21 -8.15 -9.40
C THR A 652 -5.51 -8.30 -8.60
N ALA A 653 -6.66 -8.06 -9.24
CA ALA A 653 -7.98 -8.16 -8.62
C ALA A 653 -8.39 -9.58 -8.19
N ILE A 654 -7.89 -10.61 -8.88
CA ILE A 654 -8.22 -12.00 -8.53
C ILE A 654 -7.48 -12.51 -7.29
N LEU A 655 -6.29 -11.97 -6.98
CA LEU A 655 -5.47 -12.43 -5.85
C LEU A 655 -6.21 -12.34 -4.50
N PRO A 656 -6.94 -11.25 -4.19
CA PRO A 656 -7.78 -11.16 -3.00
C PRO A 656 -8.79 -12.29 -2.81
N PHE A 657 -9.55 -12.62 -3.84
CA PHE A 657 -10.49 -13.73 -3.77
C PHE A 657 -9.76 -15.04 -3.50
N VAL A 658 -8.63 -15.24 -4.19
CA VAL A 658 -7.85 -16.46 -4.06
C VAL A 658 -7.31 -16.64 -2.64
N PHE A 659 -6.69 -15.62 -2.04
CA PHE A 659 -6.07 -15.79 -0.72
C PHE A 659 -7.08 -15.86 0.44
N ILE A 660 -8.32 -15.38 0.24
CA ILE A 660 -9.40 -15.61 1.22
C ILE A 660 -9.72 -17.10 1.31
N PHE A 661 -9.79 -17.79 0.16
CA PHE A 661 -10.07 -19.22 0.12
C PHE A 661 -8.83 -20.11 0.24
N ASN A 662 -7.64 -19.57 -0.02
CA ASN A 662 -6.36 -20.26 0.09
C ASN A 662 -5.31 -19.36 0.78
N PRO A 663 -5.33 -19.27 2.12
CA PRO A 663 -4.40 -18.45 2.89
C PRO A 663 -2.92 -18.85 2.75
N SER A 664 -2.61 -20.02 2.19
CA SER A 664 -1.22 -20.44 1.98
C SER A 664 -0.44 -19.51 1.05
N ILE A 665 -1.14 -18.79 0.16
CA ILE A 665 -0.55 -17.75 -0.71
C ILE A 665 -0.02 -16.57 0.10
N LEU A 666 -0.60 -16.33 1.28
CA LEU A 666 -0.11 -15.37 2.26
C LEU A 666 0.95 -16.00 3.18
N LEU A 667 1.45 -17.21 2.90
CA LEU A 667 2.36 -17.93 3.80
C LEU A 667 1.76 -18.25 5.18
N ILE A 668 0.42 -18.34 5.26
CA ILE A 668 -0.28 -18.74 6.49
C ILE A 668 -0.38 -20.27 6.51
N GLY A 669 0.14 -20.88 7.59
CA GLY A 669 0.17 -22.35 7.74
C GLY A 669 1.19 -23.03 6.80
N VAL A 670 2.30 -22.35 6.51
CA VAL A 670 3.39 -22.84 5.65
C VAL A 670 4.69 -22.82 6.46
N ASP A 671 5.08 -23.98 6.97
CA ASP A 671 6.16 -24.08 7.97
C ASP A 671 7.50 -24.52 7.36
N THR A 672 7.47 -25.03 6.12
CA THR A 672 8.67 -25.58 5.46
C THR A 672 8.99 -24.90 4.15
N TRP A 673 10.28 -24.71 3.86
CA TRP A 673 10.75 -24.15 2.59
C TRP A 673 10.24 -24.91 1.36
N ALA A 674 10.09 -26.24 1.46
CA ALA A 674 9.55 -27.06 0.38
C ALA A 674 8.08 -26.69 0.07
N GLN A 675 7.25 -26.51 1.10
CA GLN A 675 5.87 -26.06 0.94
C GLN A 675 5.82 -24.62 0.38
N THR A 676 6.68 -23.71 0.87
CA THR A 676 6.77 -22.34 0.36
C THR A 676 7.08 -22.31 -1.14
N ILE A 677 8.10 -23.07 -1.58
CA ILE A 677 8.47 -23.16 -3.00
C ILE A 677 7.33 -23.77 -3.81
N TRP A 678 6.67 -24.80 -3.29
CA TRP A 678 5.54 -25.45 -3.95
C TRP A 678 4.36 -24.49 -4.15
N VAL A 679 3.91 -23.83 -3.07
CA VAL A 679 2.83 -22.83 -3.12
C VAL A 679 3.20 -21.71 -4.08
N ALA A 680 4.44 -21.22 -4.03
CA ALA A 680 4.90 -20.15 -4.90
C ALA A 680 4.91 -20.57 -6.38
N ALA A 681 5.39 -21.78 -6.69
CA ALA A 681 5.43 -22.29 -8.05
C ALA A 681 4.03 -22.51 -8.64
N VAL A 682 3.11 -23.12 -7.88
CA VAL A 682 1.73 -23.37 -8.31
C VAL A 682 0.97 -22.07 -8.50
N SER A 683 1.09 -21.13 -7.55
CA SER A 683 0.41 -19.83 -7.61
C SER A 683 0.95 -18.95 -8.73
N LEU A 684 2.28 -18.99 -8.96
CA LEU A 684 2.90 -18.30 -10.09
C LEU A 684 2.41 -18.89 -11.43
N ALA A 685 2.36 -20.22 -11.55
CA ALA A 685 1.81 -20.86 -12.75
C ALA A 685 0.34 -20.46 -12.98
N ALA A 686 -0.47 -20.47 -11.91
CA ALA A 686 -1.88 -20.10 -11.96
C ALA A 686 -2.08 -18.66 -12.45
N ILE A 687 -1.32 -17.68 -11.90
CA ILE A 687 -1.49 -16.28 -12.29
C ILE A 687 -0.96 -15.97 -13.69
N LEU A 688 0.08 -16.67 -14.14
CA LEU A 688 0.57 -16.56 -15.52
C LEU A 688 -0.44 -17.14 -16.51
N ILE A 689 -1.04 -18.29 -16.19
CA ILE A 689 -2.13 -18.89 -16.99
C ILE A 689 -3.35 -17.97 -17.02
N PHE A 690 -3.72 -17.38 -15.88
CA PHE A 690 -4.79 -16.39 -15.81
C PHE A 690 -4.52 -15.20 -16.76
N SER A 691 -3.29 -14.69 -16.75
CA SER A 691 -2.88 -13.59 -17.62
C SER A 691 -2.91 -14.00 -19.10
N ALA A 692 -2.50 -15.22 -19.45
CA ALA A 692 -2.62 -15.74 -20.81
C ALA A 692 -4.07 -15.89 -21.28
N ALA A 693 -4.93 -16.40 -20.39
CA ALA A 693 -6.35 -16.63 -20.68
C ALA A 693 -7.10 -15.31 -20.91
N THR A 694 -6.92 -14.34 -20.01
CA THR A 694 -7.52 -12.99 -20.10
C THR A 694 -6.99 -12.22 -21.31
N MET A 695 -5.70 -12.34 -21.63
CA MET A 695 -5.11 -11.73 -22.83
C MET A 695 -5.46 -12.45 -24.13
N ASN A 696 -6.25 -13.53 -24.08
CA ASN A 696 -6.63 -14.37 -25.23
C ASN A 696 -5.44 -14.85 -26.07
N PHE A 697 -4.30 -15.09 -25.41
CA PHE A 697 -3.06 -15.47 -26.06
C PHE A 697 -2.16 -16.24 -25.09
N PHE A 698 -1.68 -17.41 -25.52
CA PHE A 698 -0.74 -18.21 -24.74
C PHE A 698 0.53 -18.53 -25.52
N VAL A 699 0.49 -19.49 -26.44
CA VAL A 699 1.56 -19.76 -27.42
C VAL A 699 1.25 -19.10 -28.76
N THR A 700 -0.03 -19.09 -29.12
CA THR A 700 -0.62 -18.36 -30.24
C THR A 700 -1.94 -17.75 -29.77
N LYS A 701 -2.65 -17.07 -30.67
CA LYS A 701 -4.00 -16.58 -30.38
C LYS A 701 -4.89 -17.74 -29.91
N SER A 702 -5.45 -17.60 -28.72
CA SER A 702 -6.33 -18.61 -28.13
C SER A 702 -7.70 -18.58 -28.79
N ARG A 703 -8.36 -19.74 -28.86
CA ARG A 703 -9.81 -19.79 -29.11
C ARG A 703 -10.52 -19.50 -27.78
N LEU A 704 -11.75 -18.98 -27.84
CA LEU A 704 -12.50 -18.63 -26.61
C LEU A 704 -12.65 -19.82 -25.65
N TRP A 705 -12.88 -21.03 -26.18
CA TRP A 705 -12.94 -22.23 -25.35
C TRP A 705 -11.58 -22.62 -24.74
N GLU A 706 -10.46 -22.34 -25.43
CA GLU A 706 -9.12 -22.57 -24.87
C GLU A 706 -8.89 -21.62 -23.69
N SER A 707 -9.27 -20.35 -23.83
CA SER A 707 -9.23 -19.39 -22.72
C SER A 707 -10.15 -19.81 -21.58
N ALA A 708 -11.37 -20.30 -21.85
CA ALA A 708 -12.26 -20.81 -20.81
C ALA A 708 -11.66 -22.01 -20.05
N VAL A 709 -11.04 -22.96 -20.78
CA VAL A 709 -10.32 -24.09 -20.17
C VAL A 709 -9.12 -23.61 -19.36
N LEU A 710 -8.35 -22.63 -19.84
CA LEU A 710 -7.24 -22.05 -19.09
C LEU A 710 -7.70 -21.32 -17.82
N LEU A 711 -8.87 -20.67 -17.83
CA LEU A 711 -9.49 -20.10 -16.62
C LEU A 711 -9.90 -21.19 -15.62
N LEU A 712 -10.45 -22.31 -16.09
CA LEU A 712 -10.76 -23.46 -15.23
C LEU A 712 -9.50 -24.11 -14.63
N VAL A 713 -8.43 -24.20 -15.42
CA VAL A 713 -7.11 -24.63 -14.97
C VAL A 713 -6.60 -23.69 -13.88
N CYS A 714 -6.67 -22.38 -14.11
CA CYS A 714 -6.27 -21.37 -13.13
C CYS A 714 -7.06 -21.54 -11.82
N PHE A 715 -8.38 -21.68 -11.88
CA PHE A 715 -9.22 -21.94 -10.71
C PHE A 715 -8.77 -23.21 -9.96
N THR A 716 -8.53 -24.31 -10.69
CA THR A 716 -8.06 -25.58 -10.12
C THR A 716 -6.69 -25.45 -9.45
N LEU A 717 -5.78 -24.64 -9.99
CA LEU A 717 -4.46 -24.41 -9.41
C LEU A 717 -4.53 -23.52 -8.15
N PHE A 718 -5.42 -22.53 -8.12
CA PHE A 718 -5.60 -21.65 -6.95
C PHE A 718 -6.39 -22.30 -5.82
N ARG A 719 -7.40 -23.11 -6.14
CA ARG A 719 -8.32 -23.77 -5.20
C ARG A 719 -8.44 -25.28 -5.49
N PRO A 720 -7.33 -26.04 -5.42
CA PRO A 720 -7.35 -27.49 -5.68
C PRO A 720 -8.22 -28.24 -4.66
N ASP A 721 -8.27 -27.74 -3.43
CA ASP A 721 -9.07 -28.24 -2.33
C ASP A 721 -10.58 -28.18 -2.62
N TRP A 722 -11.06 -27.23 -3.44
CA TRP A 722 -12.49 -27.15 -3.78
C TRP A 722 -13.02 -28.44 -4.39
N TRP A 723 -12.23 -29.09 -5.26
CA TRP A 723 -12.56 -30.36 -5.88
C TRP A 723 -12.57 -31.52 -4.88
N LEU A 724 -11.61 -31.54 -3.95
CA LEU A 724 -11.53 -32.56 -2.91
C LEU A 724 -12.67 -32.43 -1.91
N ASN A 725 -13.06 -31.20 -1.59
CA ASN A 725 -14.14 -30.87 -0.67
C ASN A 725 -15.52 -31.34 -1.15
N GLN A 726 -15.69 -31.64 -2.45
CA GLN A 726 -16.92 -32.26 -2.97
C GLN A 726 -17.07 -33.73 -2.56
N PHE A 727 -15.97 -34.38 -2.19
CA PHE A 727 -15.94 -35.80 -1.84
C PHE A 727 -15.64 -36.05 -0.36
N THR A 728 -14.88 -35.16 0.28
CA THR A 728 -14.47 -35.30 1.68
C THR A 728 -14.56 -33.95 2.38
N ALA A 729 -15.20 -33.88 3.55
CA ALA A 729 -15.29 -32.64 4.31
C ALA A 729 -13.88 -32.10 4.65
N PRO A 730 -13.66 -30.77 4.61
CA PRO A 730 -12.35 -30.17 4.93
C PRO A 730 -12.00 -30.24 6.42
N TYR A 731 -13.01 -30.23 7.28
CA TYR A 731 -12.86 -30.24 8.73
C TYR A 731 -13.80 -31.28 9.36
N GLU A 732 -13.30 -31.91 10.42
CA GLU A 732 -14.10 -32.69 11.37
C GLU A 732 -14.38 -31.81 12.59
N GLU A 733 -15.65 -31.65 12.95
CA GLU A 733 -16.05 -30.99 14.21
C GLU A 733 -15.80 -31.96 15.38
N ARG A 734 -14.98 -31.55 16.34
CA ARG A 734 -14.70 -32.28 17.58
C ARG A 734 -15.32 -31.56 18.78
N PRO A 735 -15.71 -32.26 19.85
CA PRO A 735 -16.36 -31.65 21.01
C PRO A 735 -15.51 -30.55 21.66
N ALA A 736 -16.16 -29.55 22.27
CA ALA A 736 -15.51 -28.46 23.00
C ALA A 736 -14.56 -28.93 24.11
N SER A 737 -14.79 -30.12 24.68
CA SER A 737 -13.91 -30.72 25.69
C SER A 737 -12.48 -30.96 25.20
N GLU A 738 -12.29 -31.15 23.88
CA GLU A 738 -10.97 -31.29 23.26
C GLU A 738 -10.28 -29.95 22.96
N PHE A 739 -10.98 -28.81 23.10
CA PHE A 739 -10.48 -27.49 22.72
C PHE A 739 -9.19 -27.10 23.46
N LEU A 740 -9.18 -27.21 24.79
CA LEU A 740 -8.01 -26.86 25.59
C LEU A 740 -6.80 -27.74 25.27
N SER A 741 -7.02 -29.06 25.07
CA SER A 741 -5.97 -29.99 24.66
C SER A 741 -5.47 -29.69 23.25
N ALA A 742 -6.35 -29.28 22.33
CA ALA A 742 -5.95 -28.84 21.00
C ALA A 742 -5.11 -27.55 21.04
N VAL A 743 -5.45 -26.60 21.93
CA VAL A 743 -4.62 -25.40 22.18
C VAL A 743 -3.27 -25.77 22.78
N GLU A 744 -3.21 -26.77 23.65
CA GLU A 744 -1.95 -27.24 24.26
C GLU A 744 -1.02 -27.90 23.23
N GLN A 745 -1.56 -28.78 22.40
CA GLN A 745 -0.79 -29.58 21.43
C GLN A 745 -0.41 -28.78 20.17
N ALA A 746 -1.02 -27.63 19.95
CA ALA A 746 -0.77 -26.82 18.77
C ALA A 746 0.67 -26.25 18.81
N PRO A 747 1.43 -26.37 17.70
CA PRO A 747 2.78 -25.83 17.63
C PRO A 747 2.83 -24.31 17.81
N GLU A 748 4.04 -23.77 17.92
CA GLU A 748 4.29 -22.32 17.90
C GLU A 748 3.68 -21.69 16.64
N ASP A 749 3.03 -20.53 16.79
CA ASP A 749 2.34 -19.79 15.72
C ASP A 749 1.23 -20.56 14.97
N ALA A 750 0.82 -21.73 15.48
CA ALA A 750 -0.29 -22.48 14.93
C ALA A 750 -1.60 -21.71 15.06
N ARG A 751 -2.49 -21.87 14.08
CA ARG A 751 -3.83 -21.26 14.14
C ARG A 751 -4.85 -22.33 14.46
N ILE A 752 -5.72 -22.07 15.42
CA ILE A 752 -6.80 -22.98 15.80
C ILE A 752 -8.13 -22.46 15.25
N ASN A 753 -8.90 -23.38 14.66
CA ASN A 753 -10.25 -23.15 14.16
C ASN A 753 -11.24 -23.74 15.15
N PHE A 754 -12.25 -22.99 15.54
CA PHE A 754 -13.30 -23.46 16.43
C PHE A 754 -14.63 -22.75 16.14
N VAL A 755 -15.71 -23.36 16.60
CA VAL A 755 -17.07 -22.85 16.44
C VAL A 755 -17.51 -22.26 17.76
N VAL A 756 -18.07 -21.06 17.69
CA VAL A 756 -18.75 -20.41 18.80
C VAL A 756 -20.22 -20.22 18.48
N GLU A 757 -21.07 -20.41 19.49
CA GLU A 757 -22.50 -20.18 19.42
C GLU A 757 -22.92 -19.28 20.58
N GLY A 758 -23.87 -18.39 20.35
CA GLY A 758 -24.40 -17.53 21.39
C GLY A 758 -25.40 -16.53 20.85
N ILE A 759 -25.83 -15.63 21.72
CA ILE A 759 -26.80 -14.58 21.39
C ILE A 759 -26.02 -13.28 21.15
N ASP A 760 -26.20 -12.67 19.98
CA ASP A 760 -25.55 -11.41 19.65
C ASP A 760 -26.19 -10.19 20.38
N LEU A 761 -25.69 -8.99 20.08
CA LEU A 761 -26.18 -7.75 20.70
C LEU A 761 -27.65 -7.42 20.34
N MET A 762 -28.19 -8.02 19.29
CA MET A 762 -29.56 -7.82 18.82
C MET A 762 -30.52 -8.89 19.36
N GLY A 763 -30.00 -9.91 20.04
CA GLY A 763 -30.81 -10.99 20.58
C GLY A 763 -30.99 -12.15 19.60
N GLU A 764 -30.20 -12.22 18.53
CA GLU A 764 -30.26 -13.30 17.55
C GLU A 764 -29.23 -14.39 17.84
N ASP A 765 -29.62 -15.65 17.58
CA ASP A 765 -28.73 -16.80 17.71
C ASP A 765 -27.71 -16.79 16.56
N VAL A 766 -26.43 -16.69 16.91
CA VAL A 766 -25.33 -16.66 15.96
C VAL A 766 -24.41 -17.86 16.15
N ARG A 767 -24.05 -18.51 15.04
CA ARG A 767 -23.01 -19.55 14.96
C ARG A 767 -21.87 -19.02 14.12
N LYS A 768 -20.68 -18.87 14.70
CA LYS A 768 -19.50 -18.32 14.01
C LYS A 768 -18.35 -19.33 14.03
N THR A 769 -17.74 -19.55 12.88
CA THR A 769 -16.46 -20.25 12.79
C THR A 769 -15.32 -19.23 12.83
N VAL A 770 -14.49 -19.32 13.86
CA VAL A 770 -13.41 -18.38 14.12
C VAL A 770 -12.03 -19.04 13.98
N ASN A 771 -11.05 -18.24 13.58
CA ASN A 771 -9.66 -18.63 13.45
C ASN A 771 -8.78 -17.70 14.28
N VAL A 772 -8.07 -18.25 15.26
CA VAL A 772 -7.15 -17.48 16.11
C VAL A 772 -5.72 -17.97 15.97
N PRO A 773 -4.73 -17.07 15.86
CA PRO A 773 -3.32 -17.44 15.99
C PRO A 773 -3.01 -17.74 17.45
N LEU A 774 -2.31 -18.83 17.70
CA LEU A 774 -1.77 -19.14 19.00
C LEU A 774 -0.32 -18.65 19.02
N GLY A 775 0.05 -17.86 20.03
CA GLY A 775 1.42 -17.39 20.20
C GLY A 775 2.37 -18.50 20.66
N GLU A 776 3.43 -18.11 21.35
CA GLU A 776 4.43 -19.03 21.89
C GLU A 776 3.79 -20.18 22.72
N PRO A 777 4.40 -21.38 22.72
CA PRO A 777 3.95 -22.49 23.54
C PRO A 777 3.97 -22.13 25.02
N ALA A 778 2.79 -22.10 25.64
CA ALA A 778 2.57 -21.83 27.06
C ALA A 778 1.35 -22.65 27.53
N GLU A 779 1.00 -22.52 28.81
CA GLU A 779 -0.24 -23.11 29.34
C GLU A 779 -1.45 -22.67 28.49
N PRO A 780 -2.41 -23.55 28.15
CA PRO A 780 -3.47 -23.25 27.18
C PRO A 780 -4.26 -21.97 27.49
N LEU A 781 -4.60 -21.77 28.76
CA LEU A 781 -5.32 -20.56 29.20
C LEU A 781 -4.46 -19.29 29.10
N GLU A 782 -3.14 -19.39 29.23
CA GLU A 782 -2.23 -18.26 29.05
C GLU A 782 -2.14 -17.87 27.57
N ARG A 783 -2.05 -18.86 26.67
CA ARG A 783 -2.10 -18.63 25.21
C ARG A 783 -3.41 -17.95 24.81
N LEU A 784 -4.54 -18.38 25.37
CA LEU A 784 -5.85 -17.76 25.11
C LEU A 784 -5.95 -16.35 25.71
N ARG A 785 -5.40 -16.10 26.90
CA ARG A 785 -5.36 -14.75 27.48
C ARG A 785 -4.50 -13.78 26.68
N ALA A 786 -3.40 -14.26 26.08
CA ALA A 786 -2.54 -13.44 25.22
C ALA A 786 -3.29 -12.89 23.99
N ILE A 787 -4.24 -13.67 23.43
CA ILE A 787 -5.13 -13.21 22.36
C ILE A 787 -6.36 -12.43 22.87
N GLY A 788 -6.46 -12.24 24.19
CA GLY A 788 -7.52 -11.52 24.87
C GLY A 788 -8.75 -12.34 25.21
N LEU A 789 -8.67 -13.68 25.19
CA LEU A 789 -9.79 -14.57 25.45
C LEU A 789 -9.66 -15.23 26.83
N THR A 790 -10.67 -15.05 27.68
CA THR A 790 -10.81 -15.83 28.91
C THR A 790 -12.04 -16.72 28.80
N ILE A 791 -11.83 -18.02 28.98
CA ILE A 791 -12.89 -19.03 28.94
C ILE A 791 -13.03 -19.75 30.29
N ALA A 792 -14.23 -20.22 30.59
CA ALA A 792 -14.52 -21.06 31.74
C ALA A 792 -15.43 -22.23 31.33
N PRO A 793 -15.32 -23.40 31.99
CA PRO A 793 -16.25 -24.51 31.76
C PRO A 793 -17.69 -24.13 32.08
N ALA A 794 -18.62 -24.49 31.19
CA ALA A 794 -20.06 -24.27 31.33
C ALA A 794 -20.82 -25.54 30.92
N GLY A 795 -20.83 -26.56 31.79
CA GLY A 795 -21.39 -27.86 31.44
C GLY A 795 -20.51 -28.60 30.43
N ASP A 796 -21.08 -28.95 29.27
CA ASP A 796 -20.38 -29.64 28.18
C ASP A 796 -19.67 -28.69 27.19
N THR A 797 -19.83 -27.36 27.36
CA THR A 797 -19.21 -26.32 26.53
C THR A 797 -18.19 -25.49 27.33
N LEU A 798 -17.46 -24.62 26.63
CA LEU A 798 -16.58 -23.63 27.26
C LEU A 798 -17.11 -22.23 26.97
N MET A 799 -17.57 -21.53 28.00
CA MET A 799 -18.15 -20.19 27.87
C MET A 799 -17.04 -19.12 27.89
N ILE A 800 -17.14 -18.16 26.98
CA ILE A 800 -16.31 -16.97 26.94
C ILE A 800 -16.77 -16.01 28.05
N THR A 801 -15.94 -15.86 29.08
CA THR A 801 -16.25 -15.05 30.28
C THR A 801 -15.72 -13.63 30.18
N ASN A 802 -14.65 -13.41 29.41
CA ASN A 802 -14.10 -12.08 29.17
C ASN A 802 -13.41 -12.03 27.80
N VAL A 803 -13.58 -10.89 27.12
CA VAL A 803 -12.85 -10.54 25.90
C VAL A 803 -12.15 -9.20 26.17
N ALA A 804 -10.82 -9.19 26.14
CA ALA A 804 -10.05 -7.99 26.43
C ALA A 804 -10.28 -6.91 25.37
N PHE A 805 -10.42 -5.65 25.81
CA PHE A 805 -10.62 -4.52 24.91
C PHE A 805 -9.42 -4.35 23.96
N GLY A 806 -9.70 -4.06 22.68
CA GLY A 806 -8.66 -3.89 21.65
C GLY A 806 -7.89 -5.15 21.25
N SER A 807 -8.20 -6.31 21.85
CA SER A 807 -7.54 -7.58 21.59
C SER A 807 -7.86 -8.18 20.22
N TYR A 808 -7.05 -9.15 19.79
CA TYR A 808 -7.32 -9.91 18.57
C TYR A 808 -8.68 -10.59 18.61
N ALA A 809 -9.03 -11.25 19.74
CA ALA A 809 -10.33 -11.89 19.93
C ALA A 809 -11.50 -10.91 19.69
N LYS A 810 -11.41 -9.68 20.22
CA LYS A 810 -12.45 -8.67 20.00
C LYS A 810 -12.55 -8.25 18.53
N ARG A 811 -11.42 -8.12 17.82
CA ARG A 811 -11.36 -7.69 16.41
C ARG A 811 -11.94 -8.72 15.43
N ILE A 812 -11.92 -10.00 15.79
CA ILE A 812 -12.54 -11.07 14.99
C ILE A 812 -14.00 -11.34 15.35
N GLY A 813 -14.62 -10.48 16.17
CA GLY A 813 -16.04 -10.55 16.50
C GLY A 813 -16.42 -11.59 17.57
N LEU A 814 -15.48 -11.96 18.45
CA LEU A 814 -15.81 -12.72 19.67
C LEU A 814 -16.34 -11.81 20.77
N ASP A 815 -17.36 -12.29 21.47
CA ASP A 815 -18.02 -11.57 22.56
C ASP A 815 -18.21 -12.42 23.82
N VAL A 816 -18.43 -11.73 24.93
CA VAL A 816 -18.69 -12.35 26.23
C VAL A 816 -20.07 -13.01 26.20
N GLY A 817 -20.15 -14.23 26.71
CA GLY A 817 -21.38 -15.03 26.73
C GLY A 817 -21.52 -16.01 25.55
N TYR A 818 -20.61 -15.97 24.58
CA TYR A 818 -20.53 -17.01 23.55
C TYR A 818 -19.94 -18.31 24.11
N ASP A 819 -20.50 -19.44 23.69
CA ASP A 819 -20.04 -20.77 24.03
C ASP A 819 -19.19 -21.34 22.89
N VAL A 820 -18.00 -21.82 23.21
CA VAL A 820 -17.22 -22.68 22.31
C VAL A 820 -17.90 -24.05 22.29
N THR A 821 -18.47 -24.41 21.15
CA THR A 821 -19.24 -25.66 20.99
C THR A 821 -18.43 -26.77 20.31
N ALA A 822 -17.51 -26.40 19.41
CA ALA A 822 -16.68 -27.37 18.70
C ALA A 822 -15.29 -26.84 18.36
N VAL A 823 -14.30 -27.73 18.29
CA VAL A 823 -12.99 -27.44 17.69
C VAL A 823 -12.88 -28.12 16.33
N LEU A 824 -12.42 -27.38 15.31
CA LEU A 824 -12.34 -27.87 13.93
C LEU A 824 -10.96 -28.45 13.66
N ARG A 825 -10.88 -29.77 13.50
CA ARG A 825 -9.65 -30.44 13.08
C ARG A 825 -9.67 -30.66 11.57
N LYS A 826 -8.56 -30.40 10.89
CA LYS A 826 -8.43 -30.69 9.46
C LYS A 826 -8.61 -32.20 9.22
N ALA A 827 -9.54 -32.57 8.35
CA ALA A 827 -9.81 -33.98 8.02
C ALA A 827 -8.67 -34.56 7.17
N GLU A 828 -8.50 -35.89 7.20
CA GLU A 828 -7.61 -36.57 6.26
C GLU A 828 -8.20 -36.53 4.85
N GLN A 829 -7.54 -35.78 3.96
CA GLN A 829 -7.97 -35.62 2.56
C GLN A 829 -6.95 -36.19 1.58
N PRO A 830 -7.40 -36.61 0.37
CA PRO A 830 -6.49 -36.95 -0.71
C PRO A 830 -5.53 -35.79 -1.05
N SER A 831 -4.37 -36.12 -1.61
CA SER A 831 -3.36 -35.11 -1.92
C SER A 831 -3.86 -34.10 -2.96
N THR A 832 -3.65 -32.80 -2.70
CA THR A 832 -3.89 -31.71 -3.66
C THR A 832 -3.02 -31.79 -4.91
N LEU A 833 -2.01 -32.68 -4.94
CA LEU A 833 -1.21 -32.96 -6.13
C LEU A 833 -2.03 -33.53 -7.29
N ILE A 834 -3.14 -34.22 -7.00
CA ILE A 834 -4.00 -34.83 -8.02
C ILE A 834 -4.67 -33.75 -8.91
N PRO A 835 -5.46 -32.81 -8.37
CA PRO A 835 -6.07 -31.75 -9.18
C PRO A 835 -5.02 -30.83 -9.82
N VAL A 836 -3.91 -30.54 -9.12
CA VAL A 836 -2.81 -29.72 -9.68
C VAL A 836 -2.17 -30.41 -10.89
N GLY A 837 -1.85 -31.71 -10.77
CA GLY A 837 -1.28 -32.50 -11.87
C GLY A 837 -2.19 -32.56 -13.09
N ALA A 838 -3.50 -32.76 -12.86
CA ALA A 838 -4.49 -32.73 -13.93
C ALA A 838 -4.55 -31.36 -14.64
N ALA A 839 -4.55 -30.26 -13.88
CA ALA A 839 -4.57 -28.91 -14.42
C ALA A 839 -3.31 -28.59 -15.26
N LEU A 840 -2.13 -29.01 -14.80
CA LEU A 840 -0.89 -28.86 -15.56
C LEU A 840 -0.87 -29.70 -16.84
N ALA A 841 -1.40 -30.93 -16.80
CA ALA A 841 -1.54 -31.78 -17.99
C ALA A 841 -2.47 -31.15 -19.04
N VAL A 842 -3.62 -30.60 -18.61
CA VAL A 842 -4.54 -29.86 -19.49
C VAL A 842 -3.86 -28.62 -20.08
N THR A 843 -3.08 -27.88 -19.29
CA THR A 843 -2.30 -26.74 -19.78
C THR A 843 -1.33 -27.15 -20.88
N ALA A 844 -0.59 -28.25 -20.68
CA ALA A 844 0.34 -28.79 -21.66
C ALA A 844 -0.37 -29.24 -22.94
N LEU A 845 -1.57 -29.82 -22.83
CA LEU A 845 -2.39 -30.19 -23.99
C LEU A 845 -2.80 -28.95 -24.81
N ILE A 846 -3.30 -27.89 -24.16
CA ILE A 846 -3.64 -26.63 -24.83
C ILE A 846 -2.40 -26.03 -25.51
N ALA A 847 -1.25 -26.01 -24.83
CA ALA A 847 0.01 -25.57 -25.42
C ALA A 847 0.37 -26.38 -26.68
N GLY A 848 0.22 -27.71 -26.61
CA GLY A 848 0.48 -28.62 -27.72
C GLY A 848 -0.42 -28.36 -28.94
N LEU A 849 -1.72 -28.16 -28.71
CA LEU A 849 -2.68 -27.81 -29.76
C LEU A 849 -2.32 -26.47 -30.43
N GLN A 850 -1.96 -25.47 -29.63
CA GLN A 850 -1.54 -24.16 -30.14
C GLN A 850 -0.21 -24.20 -30.90
N LEU A 851 0.76 -24.98 -30.43
CA LEU A 851 2.03 -25.22 -31.12
C LEU A 851 1.81 -25.91 -32.47
N ALA A 852 0.93 -26.90 -32.54
CA ALA A 852 0.58 -27.58 -33.78
C ALA A 852 -0.01 -26.58 -34.80
N ARG A 853 -0.93 -25.70 -34.38
CA ARG A 853 -1.46 -24.63 -35.23
C ARG A 853 -0.39 -23.65 -35.71
N LYS A 854 0.49 -23.20 -34.80
CA LYS A 854 1.57 -22.27 -35.14
C LYS A 854 2.52 -22.87 -36.18
N ARG A 855 2.86 -24.16 -36.04
CA ARG A 855 3.70 -24.88 -37.01
C ARG A 855 3.01 -25.07 -38.36
N ALA A 856 1.70 -25.34 -38.38
CA ALA A 856 0.93 -25.44 -39.61
C ALA A 856 0.93 -24.11 -40.38
N ALA A 857 0.63 -23.00 -39.71
CA ALA A 857 0.66 -21.66 -40.31
C ALA A 857 2.04 -21.28 -40.85
N ALA A 858 3.13 -21.62 -40.13
CA ALA A 858 4.49 -21.37 -40.60
C ALA A 858 4.86 -22.18 -41.85
N ARG A 859 4.33 -23.41 -42.00
CA ARG A 859 4.52 -24.24 -43.20
C ARG A 859 3.76 -23.66 -44.40
N GLU A 860 2.53 -23.19 -44.19
CA GLU A 860 1.75 -22.53 -45.24
C GLU A 860 2.42 -21.24 -45.73
N SER A 861 2.97 -20.42 -44.83
CA SER A 861 3.70 -19.19 -45.20
C SER A 861 5.05 -19.44 -45.88
N GLN A 862 5.62 -20.65 -45.76
CA GLN A 862 6.84 -21.04 -46.48
C GLN A 862 6.53 -21.68 -47.84
N ALA A 863 5.29 -22.14 -48.04
CA ALA A 863 4.83 -22.76 -49.27
C ALA A 863 4.14 -21.76 -50.22
N ALA A 864 3.63 -20.64 -49.69
CA ALA A 864 3.21 -19.45 -50.42
C ALA A 864 4.38 -18.49 -50.64
#